data_AF-A0A5E8H069-F1
#
_entry.id   AF-A0A5E8H069-F1
#
_cell.length_a   1.000
_cell.length_b   1.000
_cell.length_c   1.000
_cell.angle_alpha   90.00
_cell.angle_beta   90.00
_cell.angle_gamma   90.00
#
_symmetry.space_group_name_H-M   'P 1'
#
loop_
_entity.id
_entity.type
_entity.pdbx_description
1 polymer ?
#
loop_
_entity_poly.entity_id
_entity_poly.type
_entity_poly.pdbx_seq_one_letter_code
_entity_poly.pdbx_strand_id
1 'polypeptide(L)'
;MANANNGQANSSGREPRCVALVGPFGSGKTSLLEAILARTNKVDRQGKVSDGNTIGDGSAEARAHGMSVELNFADVEYLGDRFNFIDCPGSVEFLGEMDSALSGADLAVVVAEDDERKVPALQLILKALEARAIPRVLFLNKIDKSTRRVRDVLNLLQPASSVPLVLRQIPIWEDGQATGFIDLALERAHVYHEKEPSTEIDMSDEDRAREHEARFTMLEHLADHDDDLMEALLEDIAPDRGTVFADLVAEMQDGLICPVFFGSGEHGNGVTRLLKALRHEVPSVDRLKARLLDAAPESAIQVIKTLHTQHGGKVSVARVLSGALADNDSLYVNGTTEAKVSGLFSLFGQQLNKISKASEGDLVGLGRLEDVQTGDVLSLQGSKLPALDTADTRRPVLATAIEAGQRKDEVRLSAALSKLAEEDGSLTVAQNQITAETLLCGQGEMHLRVAQERLSGKYGLDVAVHAPHVPYSETIRGSATARGRHKKQSGGHGQFGDVVLEISPLPRGEGIQFTDRITGGVVPKQYIASVKEGVLEALGQGPLGFPVVDLSVCLIDGSYHSVDSSDQAFKMAGILAIREGLSECKPILLEPIHKVVVTCPSDATARINAIVSARRGQLLGFDARPGWSGWDEVQALMPEAEIGDLIVDLRSATAGVASYTAEFDHMAELSGKAADQALQRSGKQAA
;
A
#
# COMPACT_ATOMS: atom_id res chain seq x y z
N MET A 1 -44.22 -34.44 -3.83
CA MET A 1 -45.13 -34.22 -2.68
C MET A 1 -45.05 -35.42 -1.75
N ALA A 2 -44.30 -35.27 -0.66
CA ALA A 2 -44.48 -35.99 0.60
C ALA A 2 -43.61 -35.27 1.64
N ASN A 3 -44.27 -34.56 2.56
CA ASN A 3 -43.64 -33.88 3.68
C ASN A 3 -42.99 -34.89 4.62
N ALA A 4 -41.74 -34.64 4.98
CA ALA A 4 -41.13 -35.15 6.20
C ALA A 4 -40.52 -33.97 6.95
N ASN A 5 -41.32 -33.42 7.85
CA ASN A 5 -40.87 -32.61 8.98
C ASN A 5 -39.79 -33.41 9.73
N ASN A 6 -38.54 -33.00 9.63
CA ASN A 6 -37.52 -33.33 10.61
C ASN A 6 -37.07 -32.03 11.26
N GLY A 7 -37.02 -32.08 12.59
CA GLY A 7 -37.06 -30.92 13.47
C GLY A 7 -36.05 -29.82 13.14
N GLN A 8 -36.55 -28.58 13.23
CA GLN A 8 -35.73 -27.42 13.55
C GLN A 8 -35.05 -27.66 14.89
N ALA A 9 -33.90 -28.32 14.87
CA ALA A 9 -32.88 -28.06 15.86
C ALA A 9 -32.47 -26.60 15.63
N ASN A 10 -32.68 -25.74 16.63
CA ASN A 10 -32.07 -24.42 16.68
C ASN A 10 -30.55 -24.60 16.56
N SER A 11 -30.00 -24.53 15.35
CA SER A 11 -28.58 -24.29 15.15
C SER A 11 -28.36 -22.82 15.44
N SER A 12 -28.08 -22.48 16.70
CA SER A 12 -27.36 -21.24 17.00
C SER A 12 -26.00 -21.38 16.30
N GLY A 13 -25.92 -20.93 15.03
CA GLY A 13 -24.69 -20.99 14.24
C GLY A 13 -23.57 -20.25 14.96
N ARG A 14 -22.32 -20.66 14.73
CA ARG A 14 -21.16 -19.95 15.27
C ARG A 14 -21.15 -18.51 14.75
N GLU A 15 -20.53 -17.62 15.50
CA GLU A 15 -20.27 -16.25 15.05
C GLU A 15 -19.54 -16.25 13.70
N PRO A 16 -19.92 -15.36 12.76
CA PRO A 16 -19.29 -15.33 11.46
C PRO A 16 -17.79 -15.02 11.54
N ARG A 17 -17.03 -15.72 10.70
CA ARG A 17 -15.56 -15.60 10.60
C ARG A 17 -15.17 -14.78 9.38
N CYS A 18 -14.06 -14.06 9.45
CA CYS A 18 -13.46 -13.36 8.33
C CYS A 18 -12.08 -13.93 8.02
N VAL A 19 -11.90 -14.41 6.78
CA VAL A 19 -10.68 -15.06 6.32
C VAL A 19 -10.10 -14.28 5.14
N ALA A 20 -8.87 -13.82 5.27
CA ALA A 20 -8.16 -13.18 4.16
C ALA A 20 -7.42 -14.22 3.31
N LEU A 21 -7.56 -14.14 1.98
CA LEU A 21 -6.73 -14.90 1.03
C LEU A 21 -5.60 -14.00 0.57
N VAL A 22 -4.37 -14.35 0.95
CA VAL A 22 -3.17 -13.56 0.66
C VAL A 22 -2.09 -14.44 0.05
N GLY A 23 -1.11 -13.85 -0.62
CA GLY A 23 -0.04 -14.59 -1.29
C GLY A 23 0.44 -13.91 -2.57
N PRO A 24 1.60 -14.32 -3.11
CA PRO A 24 2.22 -13.67 -4.26
C PRO A 24 1.34 -13.64 -5.51
N PHE A 25 1.66 -12.75 -6.45
CA PHE A 25 1.01 -12.69 -7.76
C PHE A 25 1.05 -14.06 -8.46
N GLY A 26 -0.10 -14.47 -9.00
CA GLY A 26 -0.26 -15.73 -9.71
C GLY A 26 -0.28 -17.00 -8.84
N SER A 27 -0.26 -16.89 -7.51
CA SER A 27 -0.33 -18.07 -6.61
C SER A 27 -1.70 -18.79 -6.64
N GLY A 28 -2.74 -18.14 -7.19
CA GLY A 28 -4.07 -18.72 -7.39
C GLY A 28 -5.08 -18.45 -6.27
N LYS A 29 -4.94 -17.32 -5.55
CA LYS A 29 -5.89 -16.85 -4.54
C LYS A 29 -7.32 -16.75 -5.07
N THR A 30 -7.53 -16.04 -6.17
CA THR A 30 -8.84 -15.89 -6.81
C THR A 30 -9.39 -17.24 -7.26
N SER A 31 -8.57 -18.11 -7.84
CA SER A 31 -9.00 -19.48 -8.19
C SER A 31 -9.43 -20.30 -6.98
N LEU A 32 -8.75 -20.13 -5.83
CA LEU A 32 -9.13 -20.76 -4.57
C LEU A 32 -10.46 -20.18 -4.04
N LEU A 33 -10.67 -18.87 -4.12
CA LEU A 33 -11.95 -18.24 -3.79
C LEU A 33 -13.07 -18.84 -4.64
N GLU A 34 -12.91 -18.88 -5.97
CA GLU A 34 -13.90 -19.45 -6.89
C GLU A 34 -14.23 -20.90 -6.55
N ALA A 35 -13.22 -21.69 -6.18
CA ALA A 35 -13.43 -23.07 -5.75
C ALA A 35 -14.23 -23.13 -4.44
N ILE A 36 -13.93 -22.27 -3.46
CA ILE A 36 -14.70 -22.16 -2.22
C ILE A 36 -16.17 -21.80 -2.50
N LEU A 37 -16.41 -20.82 -3.38
CA LEU A 37 -17.77 -20.41 -3.77
C LEU A 37 -18.55 -21.57 -4.39
N ALA A 38 -17.91 -22.33 -5.29
CA ALA A 38 -18.55 -23.49 -5.91
C ALA A 38 -18.79 -24.62 -4.90
N ARG A 39 -17.82 -24.89 -3.99
CA ARG A 39 -17.94 -25.94 -2.97
C ARG A 39 -19.01 -25.66 -1.91
N THR A 40 -19.31 -24.40 -1.67
CA THR A 40 -20.36 -23.96 -0.75
C THR A 40 -21.71 -23.77 -1.45
N ASN A 41 -21.80 -24.05 -2.76
CA ASN A 41 -22.97 -23.79 -3.61
C ASN A 41 -23.42 -22.32 -3.61
N LYS A 42 -22.51 -21.38 -3.30
CA LYS A 42 -22.78 -19.94 -3.42
C LYS A 42 -22.88 -19.52 -4.89
N VAL A 43 -22.16 -20.22 -5.76
CA VAL A 43 -22.27 -20.12 -7.22
C VAL A 43 -22.50 -21.50 -7.84
N ASP A 44 -23.22 -21.55 -8.95
CA ASP A 44 -23.53 -22.80 -9.65
C ASP A 44 -22.27 -23.46 -10.26
N ARG A 45 -21.29 -22.64 -10.65
CA ARG A 45 -20.06 -23.10 -11.31
C ARG A 45 -18.89 -22.21 -10.93
N GLN A 46 -17.74 -22.86 -10.73
CA GLN A 46 -16.46 -22.19 -10.52
C GLN A 46 -16.06 -21.33 -11.73
N GLY A 47 -15.77 -20.05 -11.50
CA GLY A 47 -15.20 -19.15 -12.50
C GLY A 47 -13.73 -19.45 -12.81
N LYS A 48 -13.24 -18.91 -13.93
CA LYS A 48 -11.85 -19.00 -14.38
C LYS A 48 -11.32 -17.63 -14.77
N VAL A 49 -10.13 -17.30 -14.25
CA VAL A 49 -9.44 -16.04 -14.56
C VAL A 49 -9.19 -15.92 -16.07
N SER A 50 -8.79 -17.02 -16.72
CA SER A 50 -8.56 -17.07 -18.18
C SER A 50 -9.80 -16.70 -19.01
N ASP A 51 -10.99 -16.91 -18.45
CA ASP A 51 -12.27 -16.72 -19.14
C ASP A 51 -12.90 -15.36 -18.76
N GLY A 52 -12.28 -14.59 -17.87
CA GLY A 52 -12.76 -13.27 -17.42
C GLY A 52 -14.10 -13.29 -16.71
N ASN A 53 -14.48 -14.42 -16.10
CA ASN A 53 -15.80 -14.66 -15.50
C ASN A 53 -15.77 -14.94 -13.99
N THR A 54 -14.64 -14.67 -13.32
CA THR A 54 -14.53 -14.77 -11.87
C THR A 54 -15.34 -13.68 -11.18
N ILE A 55 -15.84 -14.00 -9.98
CA ILE A 55 -16.42 -13.06 -9.02
C ILE A 55 -15.30 -12.24 -8.37
N GLY A 56 -14.17 -12.87 -8.04
CA GLY A 56 -13.03 -12.24 -7.37
C GLY A 56 -12.19 -11.29 -8.24
N ASP A 57 -12.44 -11.18 -9.54
CA ASP A 57 -11.91 -10.11 -10.41
C ASP A 57 -13.07 -9.42 -11.12
N GLY A 58 -13.90 -8.73 -10.34
CA GLY A 58 -15.16 -8.14 -10.82
C GLY A 58 -15.00 -6.84 -11.63
N SER A 59 -13.95 -6.05 -11.37
CA SER A 59 -13.75 -4.75 -12.01
C SER A 59 -13.25 -4.87 -13.46
N ALA A 60 -13.47 -3.81 -14.24
CA ALA A 60 -13.05 -3.76 -15.63
C ALA A 60 -11.51 -3.81 -15.73
N GLU A 61 -10.83 -3.12 -14.83
CA GLU A 61 -9.36 -3.05 -14.74
C GLU A 61 -8.78 -4.42 -14.38
N ALA A 62 -9.34 -5.11 -13.38
CA ALA A 62 -8.87 -6.43 -12.99
C ALA A 62 -8.96 -7.44 -14.14
N ARG A 63 -10.09 -7.43 -14.88
CA ARG A 63 -10.31 -8.29 -16.05
C ARG A 63 -9.42 -7.94 -17.22
N ALA A 64 -9.22 -6.65 -17.49
CA ALA A 64 -8.38 -6.19 -18.59
C ALA A 64 -6.90 -6.60 -18.40
N HIS A 65 -6.40 -6.53 -17.15
CA HIS A 65 -5.02 -6.88 -16.83
C HIS A 65 -4.82 -8.34 -16.40
N GLY A 66 -5.90 -9.11 -16.25
CA GLY A 66 -5.84 -10.51 -15.81
C GLY A 66 -5.26 -10.68 -14.41
N MET A 67 -5.46 -9.68 -13.53
CA MET A 67 -4.95 -9.68 -12.16
C MET A 67 -5.87 -8.90 -11.23
N SER A 68 -5.94 -9.31 -9.96
CA SER A 68 -6.65 -8.56 -8.93
C SER A 68 -5.91 -7.26 -8.61
N VAL A 69 -6.65 -6.14 -8.66
CA VAL A 69 -6.14 -4.77 -8.41
C VAL A 69 -6.86 -4.08 -7.23
N GLU A 70 -7.79 -4.78 -6.59
CA GLU A 70 -8.58 -4.33 -5.45
C GLU A 70 -9.02 -5.51 -4.59
N LEU A 71 -9.47 -5.22 -3.36
CA LEU A 71 -10.07 -6.23 -2.48
C LEU A 71 -11.40 -6.74 -3.05
N ASN A 72 -11.60 -8.05 -2.99
CA ASN A 72 -12.88 -8.68 -3.34
C ASN A 72 -13.46 -9.41 -2.12
N PHE A 73 -14.76 -9.24 -1.90
CA PHE A 73 -15.46 -9.74 -0.73
C PHE A 73 -16.45 -10.83 -1.12
N ALA A 74 -16.53 -11.90 -0.33
CA ALA A 74 -17.56 -12.91 -0.54
C ALA A 74 -18.06 -13.52 0.78
N ASP A 75 -19.38 -13.49 0.96
CA ASP A 75 -20.05 -14.21 2.03
C ASP A 75 -20.43 -15.64 1.59
N VAL A 76 -20.16 -16.64 2.43
CA VAL A 76 -20.55 -18.04 2.21
C VAL A 76 -21.08 -18.68 3.49
N GLU A 77 -21.90 -19.72 3.32
CA GLU A 77 -22.33 -20.60 4.41
C GLU A 77 -21.77 -22.01 4.16
N TYR A 78 -21.18 -22.61 5.18
CA TYR A 78 -20.66 -23.98 5.10
C TYR A 78 -21.04 -24.76 6.36
N LEU A 79 -21.87 -25.79 6.19
CA LEU A 79 -22.37 -26.65 7.29
C LEU A 79 -23.00 -25.85 8.45
N GLY A 80 -23.71 -24.76 8.14
CA GLY A 80 -24.38 -23.88 9.11
C GLY A 80 -23.49 -22.78 9.71
N ASP A 81 -22.19 -22.77 9.40
CA ASP A 81 -21.27 -21.72 9.84
C ASP A 81 -21.09 -20.68 8.72
N ARG A 82 -21.04 -19.40 9.11
CA ARG A 82 -20.93 -18.25 8.18
C ARG A 82 -19.50 -17.78 8.06
N PHE A 83 -19.04 -17.54 6.83
CA PHE A 83 -17.71 -17.01 6.54
C PHE A 83 -17.78 -15.82 5.60
N ASN A 84 -16.89 -14.86 5.81
CA ASN A 84 -16.55 -13.81 4.87
C ASN A 84 -15.13 -14.05 4.38
N PHE A 85 -14.94 -14.12 3.08
CA PHE A 85 -13.63 -14.17 2.47
C PHE A 85 -13.26 -12.81 1.90
N ILE A 86 -12.01 -12.39 2.11
CA ILE A 86 -11.41 -11.22 1.48
C ILE A 86 -10.29 -11.72 0.57
N ASP A 87 -10.49 -11.65 -0.75
CA ASP A 87 -9.43 -11.94 -1.73
C ASP A 87 -8.61 -10.68 -1.96
N CYS A 88 -7.32 -10.76 -1.64
CA CYS A 88 -6.39 -9.64 -1.69
C CYS A 88 -5.53 -9.67 -2.97
N PRO A 89 -5.23 -8.52 -3.58
CA PRO A 89 -4.24 -8.43 -4.65
C PRO A 89 -2.89 -9.05 -4.28
N GLY A 90 -2.27 -9.76 -5.23
CA GLY A 90 -0.97 -10.41 -5.01
C GLY A 90 0.25 -9.64 -5.54
N SER A 91 0.02 -8.58 -6.31
CA SER A 91 1.10 -7.74 -6.83
C SER A 91 1.64 -6.84 -5.72
N VAL A 92 2.97 -6.66 -5.68
CA VAL A 92 3.65 -5.78 -4.72
C VAL A 92 3.12 -4.35 -4.79
N GLU A 93 2.67 -3.93 -5.98
CA GLU A 93 2.12 -2.60 -6.23
C GLU A 93 0.76 -2.33 -5.56
N PHE A 94 0.03 -3.39 -5.19
CA PHE A 94 -1.30 -3.29 -4.56
C PHE A 94 -1.28 -3.84 -3.13
N LEU A 95 -0.12 -4.01 -2.50
CA LEU A 95 -0.06 -4.50 -1.11
C LEU A 95 -0.70 -3.51 -0.11
N GLY A 96 -0.84 -2.22 -0.45
CA GLY A 96 -1.59 -1.26 0.36
C GLY A 96 -3.06 -1.68 0.55
N GLU A 97 -3.69 -2.28 -0.47
CA GLU A 97 -5.03 -2.88 -0.36
C GLU A 97 -5.04 -4.00 0.69
N MET A 98 -4.06 -4.91 0.62
CA MET A 98 -3.93 -6.02 1.56
C MET A 98 -3.76 -5.54 3.01
N ASP A 99 -2.90 -4.55 3.26
CA ASP A 99 -2.60 -4.07 4.61
C ASP A 99 -3.87 -3.59 5.34
N SER A 100 -4.75 -2.91 4.61
CA SER A 100 -6.04 -2.43 5.15
C SER A 100 -6.98 -3.59 5.55
N ALA A 101 -7.09 -4.60 4.69
CA ALA A 101 -7.95 -5.77 4.91
C ALA A 101 -7.49 -6.64 6.09
N LEU A 102 -6.17 -6.82 6.24
CA LEU A 102 -5.58 -7.68 7.26
C LEU A 102 -5.95 -7.26 8.68
N SER A 103 -6.23 -5.97 8.89
CA SER A 103 -6.63 -5.45 10.19
C SER A 103 -7.95 -6.05 10.72
N GLY A 104 -8.86 -6.48 9.83
CA GLY A 104 -10.17 -7.05 10.19
C GLY A 104 -10.31 -8.56 9.99
N ALA A 105 -9.22 -9.27 9.67
CA ALA A 105 -9.23 -10.71 9.45
C ALA A 105 -9.04 -11.51 10.76
N ASP A 106 -9.82 -12.57 10.94
CA ASP A 106 -9.67 -13.52 12.06
C ASP A 106 -8.53 -14.52 11.78
N LEU A 107 -8.28 -14.83 10.50
CA LEU A 107 -7.19 -15.68 10.03
C LEU A 107 -6.83 -15.35 8.57
N ALA A 108 -5.58 -15.58 8.19
CA ALA A 108 -5.12 -15.51 6.80
C ALA A 108 -4.80 -16.90 6.22
N VAL A 109 -5.33 -17.19 5.03
CA VAL A 109 -4.89 -18.31 4.20
C VAL A 109 -3.85 -17.79 3.22
N VAL A 110 -2.59 -18.17 3.46
CA VAL A 110 -1.45 -17.80 2.63
C VAL A 110 -1.33 -18.78 1.47
N VAL A 111 -1.71 -18.36 0.28
CA VAL A 111 -1.65 -19.17 -0.93
C VAL A 111 -0.27 -19.04 -1.57
N ALA A 112 0.48 -20.14 -1.59
CA ALA A 112 1.81 -20.24 -2.18
C ALA A 112 1.87 -21.34 -3.24
N GLU A 113 2.94 -21.37 -4.02
CA GLU A 113 3.24 -22.43 -5.00
C GLU A 113 4.73 -22.81 -4.92
N ASP A 114 5.08 -23.94 -5.53
CA ASP A 114 6.47 -24.42 -5.61
C ASP A 114 7.32 -23.58 -6.60
N ASP A 115 7.58 -22.31 -6.26
CA ASP A 115 8.38 -21.38 -7.06
C ASP A 115 9.32 -20.53 -6.19
N GLU A 116 10.62 -20.86 -6.26
CA GLU A 116 11.71 -20.17 -5.56
C GLU A 116 11.74 -18.66 -5.84
N ARG A 117 11.39 -18.24 -7.07
CA ARG A 117 11.44 -16.82 -7.46
C ARG A 117 10.40 -15.98 -6.72
N LYS A 118 9.38 -16.62 -6.15
CA LYS A 118 8.30 -15.96 -5.42
C LYS A 118 8.51 -15.97 -3.91
N VAL A 119 9.53 -16.66 -3.41
CA VAL A 119 9.87 -16.71 -1.98
C VAL A 119 10.07 -15.30 -1.39
N PRO A 120 10.79 -14.37 -2.04
CA PRO A 120 10.91 -13.01 -1.51
C PRO A 120 9.56 -12.26 -1.41
N ALA A 121 8.66 -12.46 -2.37
CA ALA A 121 7.32 -11.85 -2.35
C ALA A 121 6.43 -12.50 -1.28
N LEU A 122 6.57 -13.81 -1.06
CA LEU A 122 5.90 -14.53 0.02
C LEU A 122 6.38 -14.02 1.39
N GLN A 123 7.67 -13.74 1.53
CA GLN A 123 8.25 -13.22 2.77
C GLN A 123 7.68 -11.84 3.13
N LEU A 124 7.48 -10.94 2.15
CA LEU A 124 6.81 -9.65 2.40
C LEU A 124 5.42 -9.82 3.03
N ILE A 125 4.67 -10.83 2.59
CA ILE A 125 3.30 -11.11 3.04
C ILE A 125 3.31 -11.76 4.43
N LEU A 126 4.14 -12.80 4.62
CA LEU A 126 4.25 -13.46 5.92
C LEU A 126 4.76 -12.51 6.99
N LYS A 127 5.75 -11.66 6.69
CA LYS A 127 6.22 -10.61 7.61
C LYS A 127 5.12 -9.63 7.99
N ALA A 128 4.26 -9.24 7.04
CA ALA A 128 3.14 -8.35 7.33
C ALA A 128 2.11 -9.00 8.28
N LEU A 129 1.85 -10.30 8.12
CA LEU A 129 0.99 -11.07 9.02
C LEU A 129 1.63 -11.26 10.40
N GLU A 130 2.94 -11.55 10.45
CA GLU A 130 3.73 -11.75 11.66
C GLU A 130 3.75 -10.50 12.52
N ALA A 131 4.07 -9.34 11.91
CA ALA A 131 4.09 -8.04 12.59
C ALA A 131 2.74 -7.67 13.21
N ARG A 132 1.63 -8.20 12.65
CA ARG A 132 0.26 -7.96 13.11
C ARG A 132 -0.27 -9.07 14.02
N ALA A 133 0.52 -10.11 14.32
CA ALA A 133 0.10 -11.29 15.06
C ALA A 133 -1.21 -11.93 14.51
N ILE A 134 -1.35 -11.98 13.18
CA ILE A 134 -2.52 -12.58 12.52
C ILE A 134 -2.33 -14.09 12.40
N PRO A 135 -3.25 -14.91 12.95
CA PRO A 135 -3.26 -16.36 12.74
C PRO A 135 -3.24 -16.72 11.27
N ARG A 136 -2.50 -17.77 10.90
CA ARG A 136 -2.28 -18.08 9.49
C ARG A 136 -2.07 -19.56 9.23
N VAL A 137 -2.55 -19.99 8.07
CA VAL A 137 -2.24 -21.29 7.48
C VAL A 137 -1.68 -21.06 6.08
N LEU A 138 -0.81 -21.95 5.63
CA LEU A 138 -0.30 -21.93 4.27
C LEU A 138 -1.05 -22.97 3.43
N PHE A 139 -1.59 -22.56 2.30
CA PHE A 139 -2.16 -23.46 1.30
C PHE A 139 -1.19 -23.54 0.11
N LEU A 140 -0.45 -24.65 0.01
CA LEU A 140 0.41 -24.94 -1.12
C LEU A 140 -0.46 -25.36 -2.29
N ASN A 141 -0.71 -24.40 -3.17
CA ASN A 141 -1.53 -24.55 -4.35
C ASN A 141 -0.72 -25.15 -5.51
N LYS A 142 -1.45 -25.59 -6.54
CA LYS A 142 -0.89 -26.19 -7.77
C LYS A 142 -0.04 -27.42 -7.47
N ILE A 143 -0.40 -28.19 -6.44
CA ILE A 143 0.33 -29.42 -6.08
C ILE A 143 0.29 -30.45 -7.21
N ASP A 144 -0.73 -30.40 -8.07
CA ASP A 144 -0.87 -31.17 -9.31
C ASP A 144 0.23 -30.88 -10.35
N LYS A 145 0.93 -29.75 -10.23
CA LYS A 145 2.01 -29.32 -11.12
C LYS A 145 3.39 -29.41 -10.45
N SER A 146 3.45 -29.75 -9.16
CA SER A 146 4.69 -29.86 -8.40
C SER A 146 5.44 -31.14 -8.75
N THR A 147 6.73 -31.01 -9.07
CA THR A 147 7.61 -32.16 -9.32
C THR A 147 8.56 -32.44 -8.15
N ARG A 148 8.66 -31.52 -7.18
CA ARG A 148 9.50 -31.66 -5.99
C ARG A 148 8.75 -32.44 -4.91
N ARG A 149 9.51 -33.11 -4.03
CA ARG A 149 8.94 -33.69 -2.81
C ARG A 149 8.52 -32.55 -1.89
N VAL A 150 7.40 -32.73 -1.20
CA VAL A 150 6.83 -31.70 -0.32
C VAL A 150 7.82 -31.21 0.73
N ARG A 151 8.66 -32.09 1.29
CA ARG A 151 9.70 -31.72 2.24
C ARG A 151 10.70 -30.71 1.65
N ASP A 152 11.08 -30.88 0.39
CA ASP A 152 11.99 -29.97 -0.29
C ASP A 152 11.32 -28.62 -0.56
N VAL A 153 10.03 -28.62 -0.90
CA VAL A 153 9.24 -27.39 -1.06
C VAL A 153 9.11 -26.65 0.26
N LEU A 154 8.88 -27.34 1.38
CA LEU A 154 8.84 -26.70 2.69
C LEU A 154 10.17 -26.02 3.05
N ASN A 155 11.30 -26.70 2.84
CA ASN A 155 12.62 -26.12 3.06
C ASN A 155 12.87 -24.88 2.19
N LEU A 156 12.36 -24.90 0.96
CA LEU A 156 12.44 -23.76 0.04
C LEU A 156 11.61 -22.56 0.53
N LEU A 157 10.41 -22.81 1.06
CA LEU A 157 9.49 -21.76 1.52
C LEU A 157 9.81 -21.28 2.94
N GLN A 158 10.45 -22.10 3.78
CA GLN A 158 10.71 -21.80 5.19
C GLN A 158 11.38 -20.43 5.43
N PRO A 159 12.38 -19.98 4.63
CA PRO A 159 12.99 -18.66 4.83
C PRO A 159 12.01 -17.47 4.75
N ALA A 160 10.86 -17.65 4.10
CA ALA A 160 9.83 -16.63 4.03
C ALA A 160 9.05 -16.46 5.35
N SER A 161 9.04 -17.48 6.21
CA SER A 161 8.34 -17.52 7.49
C SER A 161 9.34 -17.44 8.64
N SER A 162 9.10 -16.57 9.63
CA SER A 162 9.92 -16.61 10.86
C SER A 162 9.54 -17.76 11.79
N VAL A 163 8.35 -18.32 11.60
CA VAL A 163 7.84 -19.46 12.37
C VAL A 163 7.91 -20.74 11.55
N PRO A 164 8.01 -21.93 12.18
CA PRO A 164 8.05 -23.20 11.48
C PRO A 164 6.85 -23.42 10.56
N LEU A 165 7.11 -23.84 9.32
CA LEU A 165 6.10 -24.35 8.41
C LEU A 165 5.84 -25.82 8.77
N VAL A 166 4.71 -26.10 9.39
CA VAL A 166 4.40 -27.43 9.93
C VAL A 166 3.45 -28.16 8.98
N LEU A 167 3.81 -29.35 8.52
CA LEU A 167 2.92 -30.15 7.69
C LEU A 167 1.66 -30.53 8.44
N ARG A 168 0.49 -30.14 7.92
CA ARG A 168 -0.81 -30.59 8.46
C ARG A 168 -1.29 -31.87 7.79
N GLN A 169 -0.83 -32.09 6.57
CA GLN A 169 -1.13 -33.25 5.74
C GLN A 169 0.05 -33.54 4.80
N ILE A 170 0.14 -34.75 4.27
CA ILE A 170 1.10 -35.11 3.20
C ILE A 170 0.35 -35.62 1.96
N PRO A 171 0.82 -35.33 0.73
CA PRO A 171 0.16 -35.84 -0.47
C PRO A 171 0.39 -37.34 -0.68
N ILE A 172 -0.65 -37.98 -1.20
CA ILE A 172 -0.59 -39.34 -1.77
C ILE A 172 -0.24 -39.19 -3.25
N TRP A 173 0.78 -39.91 -3.71
CA TRP A 173 1.29 -39.82 -5.07
C TRP A 173 1.01 -41.10 -5.83
N GLU A 174 0.39 -40.98 -7.01
CA GLU A 174 0.20 -42.07 -7.96
C GLU A 174 0.66 -41.60 -9.34
N ASP A 175 1.55 -42.36 -9.99
CA ASP A 175 2.13 -42.02 -11.31
C ASP A 175 2.69 -40.58 -11.42
N GLY A 176 3.26 -40.07 -10.32
CA GLY A 176 3.83 -38.72 -10.25
C GLY A 176 2.81 -37.59 -10.10
N GLN A 177 1.53 -37.90 -9.87
CA GLN A 177 0.48 -36.93 -9.59
C GLN A 177 -0.04 -37.06 -8.16
N ALA A 178 -0.35 -35.93 -7.53
CA ALA A 178 -0.96 -35.92 -6.22
C ALA A 178 -2.45 -36.27 -6.33
N THR A 179 -2.82 -37.52 -6.02
CA THR A 179 -4.20 -38.03 -6.11
C THR A 179 -4.95 -37.97 -4.79
N GLY A 180 -4.28 -37.66 -3.68
CA GLY A 180 -4.91 -37.57 -2.37
C GLY A 180 -4.05 -36.90 -1.32
N PHE A 181 -4.45 -37.02 -0.05
CA PHE A 181 -3.70 -36.55 1.10
C PHE A 181 -3.92 -37.43 2.33
N ILE A 182 -2.93 -37.43 3.23
CA ILE A 182 -2.99 -38.06 4.55
C ILE A 182 -3.00 -36.94 5.59
N ASP A 183 -4.05 -36.89 6.39
CA ASP A 183 -4.18 -35.94 7.49
C ASP A 183 -3.37 -36.43 8.70
N LEU A 184 -2.37 -35.66 9.13
CA LEU A 184 -1.43 -36.10 10.17
C LEU A 184 -2.01 -36.02 11.59
N ALA A 185 -2.89 -35.06 11.87
CA ALA A 185 -3.49 -34.96 13.21
C ALA A 185 -4.60 -36.01 13.45
N LEU A 186 -5.37 -36.35 12.41
CA LEU A 186 -6.44 -37.35 12.51
C LEU A 186 -5.99 -38.75 12.11
N GLU A 187 -4.81 -38.88 11.49
CA GLU A 187 -4.24 -40.12 10.95
C GLU A 187 -5.19 -40.80 9.96
N ARG A 188 -5.62 -40.06 8.93
CA ARG A 188 -6.57 -40.54 7.91
C ARG A 188 -6.16 -40.19 6.49
N ALA A 189 -6.20 -41.15 5.58
CA ALA A 189 -5.94 -40.96 4.17
C ALA A 189 -7.22 -40.68 3.38
N HIS A 190 -7.12 -39.81 2.38
CA HIS A 190 -8.22 -39.41 1.52
C HIS A 190 -7.76 -39.29 0.08
N VAL A 191 -8.62 -39.65 -0.87
CA VAL A 191 -8.40 -39.46 -2.32
C VAL A 191 -9.22 -38.28 -2.83
N TYR A 192 -8.65 -37.50 -3.73
CA TYR A 192 -9.33 -36.42 -4.43
C TYR A 192 -10.25 -36.97 -5.51
N HIS A 193 -11.45 -36.41 -5.60
CA HIS A 193 -12.35 -36.58 -6.73
C HIS A 193 -12.53 -35.22 -7.39
N GLU A 194 -12.28 -35.14 -8.71
CA GLU A 194 -12.39 -33.87 -9.42
C GLU A 194 -13.80 -33.30 -9.21
N LYS A 195 -13.89 -32.08 -8.66
CA LYS A 195 -15.15 -31.38 -8.37
C LYS A 195 -16.12 -32.14 -7.46
N GLU A 196 -15.68 -33.16 -6.72
CA GLU A 196 -16.46 -33.86 -5.67
C GLU A 196 -15.73 -33.86 -4.32
N PRO A 197 -16.42 -34.12 -3.19
CA PRO A 197 -15.77 -34.30 -1.90
C PRO A 197 -14.81 -35.49 -1.90
N SER A 198 -13.65 -35.34 -1.26
CA SER A 198 -12.71 -36.45 -1.05
C SER A 198 -13.31 -37.59 -0.23
N THR A 199 -12.93 -38.83 -0.55
CA THR A 199 -13.34 -40.03 0.20
C THR A 199 -12.18 -40.58 1.02
N GLU A 200 -12.47 -41.07 2.22
CA GLU A 200 -11.49 -41.75 3.09
C GLU A 200 -11.10 -43.11 2.48
N ILE A 201 -9.81 -43.45 2.53
CA ILE A 201 -9.25 -44.71 2.07
C ILE A 201 -8.30 -45.30 3.13
N ASP A 202 -8.02 -46.60 3.03
CA ASP A 202 -6.96 -47.21 3.82
C ASP A 202 -5.58 -46.77 3.33
N MET A 203 -4.65 -46.55 4.25
CA MET A 203 -3.25 -46.25 3.93
C MET A 203 -2.51 -47.52 3.51
N SER A 204 -1.70 -47.43 2.45
CA SER A 204 -0.70 -48.45 2.11
C SER A 204 0.41 -48.52 3.18
N ASP A 205 1.18 -49.61 3.20
CA ASP A 205 2.31 -49.73 4.14
C ASP A 205 3.38 -48.65 3.91
N GLU A 206 3.60 -48.26 2.65
CA GLU A 206 4.52 -47.16 2.29
C GLU A 206 4.00 -45.81 2.80
N ASP A 207 2.70 -45.55 2.63
CA ASP A 207 2.07 -44.34 3.12
C ASP A 207 2.08 -44.25 4.63
N ARG A 208 1.88 -45.37 5.35
CA ARG A 208 1.99 -45.42 6.82
C ARG A 208 3.41 -45.07 7.30
N ALA A 209 4.44 -45.57 6.65
CA ALA A 209 5.82 -45.24 7.01
C ALA A 209 6.11 -43.74 6.82
N ARG A 210 5.65 -43.16 5.69
CA ARG A 210 5.78 -41.72 5.40
C ARG A 210 4.98 -40.85 6.36
N GLU A 211 3.76 -41.28 6.70
CA GLU A 211 2.89 -40.62 7.67
C GLU A 211 3.56 -40.59 9.05
N HIS A 212 4.10 -41.71 9.52
CA HIS A 212 4.79 -41.79 10.81
C HIS A 212 5.98 -40.83 10.89
N GLU A 213 6.84 -40.77 9.85
CA GLU A 213 7.95 -39.82 9.79
C GLU A 213 7.45 -38.37 9.84
N ALA A 214 6.48 -38.01 8.98
CA ALA A 214 5.97 -36.65 8.90
C ALA A 214 5.21 -36.22 10.16
N ARG A 215 4.47 -37.13 10.78
CA ARG A 215 3.74 -36.88 12.02
C ARG A 215 4.71 -36.72 13.18
N PHE A 216 5.79 -37.50 13.25
CA PHE A 216 6.82 -37.33 14.27
C PHE A 216 7.44 -35.92 14.19
N THR A 217 7.83 -35.47 13.00
CA THR A 217 8.34 -34.09 12.80
C THR A 217 7.30 -33.03 13.15
N MET A 218 6.01 -33.26 12.85
CA MET A 218 4.94 -32.35 13.27
C MET A 218 4.87 -32.25 14.81
N LEU A 219 4.96 -33.38 15.52
CA LEU A 219 4.93 -33.39 16.98
C LEU A 219 6.17 -32.76 17.60
N GLU A 220 7.36 -32.95 17.03
CA GLU A 220 8.59 -32.28 17.50
C GLU A 220 8.42 -30.76 17.51
N HIS A 221 7.79 -30.20 16.49
CA HIS A 221 7.54 -28.76 16.42
C HIS A 221 6.49 -28.27 17.43
N LEU A 222 5.44 -29.06 17.70
CA LEU A 222 4.43 -28.71 18.71
C LEU A 222 5.02 -28.80 20.13
N ALA A 223 5.87 -29.80 20.36
CA ALA A 223 6.51 -30.00 21.66
C ALA A 223 7.43 -28.84 22.09
N ASP A 224 7.91 -27.99 21.17
CA ASP A 224 8.66 -26.77 21.51
C ASP A 224 7.86 -25.80 22.42
N HIS A 225 6.53 -25.95 22.47
CA HIS A 225 5.61 -25.10 23.23
C HIS A 225 4.69 -25.86 24.19
N ASP A 226 4.79 -27.19 24.26
CA ASP A 226 4.03 -28.05 25.16
C ASP A 226 4.97 -29.04 25.89
N ASP A 227 5.20 -28.77 27.19
CA ASP A 227 6.04 -29.59 28.06
C ASP A 227 5.52 -31.03 28.22
N ASP A 228 4.18 -31.22 28.26
CA ASP A 228 3.56 -32.53 28.43
C ASP A 228 3.74 -33.36 27.14
N LEU A 229 3.61 -32.72 25.97
CA LEU A 229 3.85 -33.36 24.68
C LEU A 229 5.34 -33.69 24.49
N MET A 230 6.25 -32.82 24.94
CA MET A 230 7.69 -33.07 24.94
C MET A 230 8.05 -34.29 25.80
N GLU A 231 7.53 -34.38 27.02
CA GLU A 231 7.73 -35.55 27.90
C GLU A 231 7.22 -36.83 27.25
N ALA A 232 6.00 -36.81 26.68
CA ALA A 232 5.43 -37.95 25.99
C ALA A 232 6.29 -38.43 24.81
N LEU A 233 6.83 -37.50 24.00
CA LEU A 233 7.72 -37.84 22.89
C LEU A 233 9.04 -38.46 23.36
N LEU A 234 9.65 -37.96 24.44
CA LEU A 234 10.90 -38.49 24.99
C LEU A 234 10.74 -39.87 25.61
N GLU A 235 9.55 -40.19 26.11
CA GLU A 235 9.21 -41.50 26.68
C GLU A 235 8.65 -42.49 25.63
N ASP A 236 8.65 -42.15 24.35
CA ASP A 236 8.03 -42.93 23.26
C ASP A 236 6.53 -43.24 23.52
N ILE A 237 5.83 -42.37 24.24
CA ILE A 237 4.40 -42.47 24.53
C ILE A 237 3.62 -41.79 23.41
N ALA A 238 2.73 -42.53 22.75
CA ALA A 238 1.86 -41.98 21.72
C ALA A 238 0.88 -40.96 22.31
N PRO A 239 0.94 -39.66 21.91
CA PRO A 239 0.06 -38.65 22.45
C PRO A 239 -1.37 -38.81 21.95
N ASP A 240 -2.35 -38.38 22.76
CA ASP A 240 -3.76 -38.42 22.38
C ASP A 240 -4.03 -37.48 21.19
N ARG A 241 -4.85 -37.95 20.24
CA ARG A 241 -5.18 -37.18 19.03
C ARG A 241 -5.93 -35.88 19.34
N GLY A 242 -6.71 -35.87 20.41
CA GLY A 242 -7.43 -34.69 20.88
C GLY A 242 -6.49 -33.61 21.38
N THR A 243 -5.47 -34.00 22.17
CA THR A 243 -4.40 -33.11 22.64
C THR A 243 -3.62 -32.52 21.46
N VAL A 244 -3.07 -33.36 20.59
CA VAL A 244 -2.31 -32.91 19.41
C VAL A 244 -3.10 -31.93 18.53
N PHE A 245 -4.41 -32.18 18.35
CA PHE A 245 -5.26 -31.27 17.60
C PHE A 245 -5.50 -29.95 18.34
N ALA A 246 -5.64 -29.97 19.66
CA ALA A 246 -5.79 -28.77 20.47
C ALA A 246 -4.52 -27.90 20.43
N ASP A 247 -3.34 -28.50 20.56
CA ASP A 247 -2.05 -27.79 20.53
C ASP A 247 -1.83 -27.14 19.17
N LEU A 248 -2.07 -27.90 18.09
CA LEU A 248 -1.97 -27.38 16.72
C LEU A 248 -2.87 -26.15 16.50
N VAL A 249 -4.08 -26.15 17.06
CA VAL A 249 -5.00 -25.01 16.97
C VAL A 249 -4.51 -23.85 17.84
N ALA A 250 -4.11 -24.11 19.07
CA ALA A 250 -3.64 -23.09 20.00
C ALA A 250 -2.39 -22.38 19.46
N GLU A 251 -1.37 -23.13 19.06
CA GLU A 251 -0.12 -22.60 18.55
C GLU A 251 -0.28 -21.87 17.22
N MET A 252 -1.15 -22.34 16.32
CA MET A 252 -1.46 -21.63 15.08
C MET A 252 -2.15 -20.30 15.36
N GLN A 253 -3.10 -20.28 16.31
CA GLN A 253 -3.80 -19.07 16.70
C GLN A 253 -2.85 -18.09 17.42
N ASP A 254 -1.92 -18.58 18.21
CA ASP A 254 -0.85 -17.81 18.86
C ASP A 254 0.23 -17.35 17.88
N GLY A 255 0.20 -17.87 16.65
CA GLY A 255 1.11 -17.52 15.58
C GLY A 255 2.52 -18.06 15.80
N LEU A 256 2.65 -19.16 16.55
CA LEU A 256 3.89 -19.87 16.85
C LEU A 256 4.29 -20.84 15.74
N ILE A 257 3.31 -21.35 14.99
CA ILE A 257 3.51 -22.21 13.81
C ILE A 257 2.66 -21.73 12.63
N CYS A 258 2.98 -22.21 11.43
CA CYS A 258 2.17 -22.02 10.23
C CYS A 258 1.82 -23.39 9.62
N PRO A 259 0.62 -23.94 9.89
CA PRO A 259 0.21 -25.22 9.35
C PRO A 259 0.06 -25.18 7.82
N VAL A 260 0.55 -26.23 7.16
CA VAL A 260 0.61 -26.34 5.69
C VAL A 260 -0.41 -27.36 5.19
N PHE A 261 -1.35 -26.87 4.39
CA PHE A 261 -2.30 -27.63 3.59
C PHE A 261 -1.87 -27.63 2.11
N PHE A 262 -2.45 -28.55 1.35
CA PHE A 262 -2.12 -28.78 -0.06
C PHE A 262 -3.39 -28.88 -0.88
N GLY A 263 -3.31 -28.46 -2.13
CA GLY A 263 -4.38 -28.71 -3.08
C GLY A 263 -4.18 -28.01 -4.41
N SER A 264 -5.29 -27.93 -5.14
CA SER A 264 -5.37 -27.26 -6.42
C SER A 264 -6.67 -26.48 -6.49
N GLY A 265 -6.57 -25.16 -6.35
CA GLY A 265 -7.73 -24.28 -6.46
C GLY A 265 -8.39 -24.39 -7.84
N GLU A 266 -7.62 -24.62 -8.90
CA GLU A 266 -8.15 -24.78 -10.27
C GLU A 266 -9.03 -26.03 -10.44
N HIS A 267 -8.68 -27.13 -9.77
CA HIS A 267 -9.40 -28.40 -9.85
C HIS A 267 -10.32 -28.67 -8.65
N GLY A 268 -10.32 -27.78 -7.65
CA GLY A 268 -11.09 -27.92 -6.42
C GLY A 268 -10.56 -28.99 -5.46
N ASN A 269 -9.31 -29.46 -5.64
CA ASN A 269 -8.66 -30.46 -4.80
C ASN A 269 -8.20 -29.82 -3.48
N GLY A 270 -8.42 -30.51 -2.36
CA GLY A 270 -8.05 -30.03 -1.02
C GLY A 270 -8.97 -28.95 -0.43
N VAL A 271 -9.80 -28.29 -1.24
CA VAL A 271 -10.65 -27.16 -0.82
C VAL A 271 -11.65 -27.56 0.27
N THR A 272 -12.29 -28.72 0.14
CA THR A 272 -13.21 -29.22 1.17
C THR A 272 -12.50 -29.50 2.49
N ARG A 273 -11.25 -29.97 2.46
CA ARG A 273 -10.46 -30.19 3.68
C ARG A 273 -10.07 -28.86 4.32
N LEU A 274 -9.65 -27.89 3.51
CA LEU A 274 -9.38 -26.53 3.97
C LEU A 274 -10.63 -25.92 4.63
N LEU A 275 -11.81 -26.00 4.02
CA LEU A 275 -13.06 -25.49 4.61
C LEU A 275 -13.39 -26.17 5.96
N LYS A 276 -13.17 -27.48 6.07
CA LYS A 276 -13.32 -28.21 7.34
C LYS A 276 -12.32 -27.70 8.38
N ALA A 277 -11.05 -27.49 8.02
CA ALA A 277 -10.07 -26.93 8.93
C ALA A 277 -10.47 -25.52 9.37
N LEU A 278 -10.84 -24.63 8.44
CA LEU A 278 -11.26 -23.26 8.75
C LEU A 278 -12.42 -23.20 9.75
N ARG A 279 -13.36 -24.13 9.64
CA ARG A 279 -14.47 -24.28 10.58
C ARG A 279 -14.05 -24.57 12.01
N HIS A 280 -13.01 -25.36 12.21
CA HIS A 280 -12.56 -25.80 13.53
C HIS A 280 -11.43 -24.92 14.08
N GLU A 281 -10.59 -24.36 13.22
CA GLU A 281 -9.28 -23.84 13.59
C GLU A 281 -9.19 -22.30 13.53
N VAL A 282 -9.94 -21.61 12.65
CA VAL A 282 -10.02 -20.12 12.68
C VAL A 282 -10.52 -19.72 14.08
N PRO A 283 -10.06 -18.63 14.73
CA PRO A 283 -10.54 -18.16 16.04
C PRO A 283 -11.76 -17.22 15.96
N SER A 284 -12.53 -17.05 17.05
CA SER A 284 -13.64 -16.09 17.08
C SER A 284 -13.16 -14.65 17.02
N VAL A 285 -14.11 -13.76 16.71
CA VAL A 285 -13.86 -12.31 16.68
C VAL A 285 -13.38 -11.80 18.05
N ASP A 286 -13.59 -12.55 19.15
CA ASP A 286 -12.99 -12.30 20.47
C ASP A 286 -11.47 -12.18 20.42
N ARG A 287 -10.80 -13.05 19.67
CA ARG A 287 -9.35 -13.01 19.56
C ARG A 287 -8.89 -11.81 18.77
N LEU A 288 -9.61 -11.47 17.69
CA LEU A 288 -9.38 -10.24 16.93
C LEU A 288 -9.58 -9.01 17.83
N LYS A 289 -10.67 -8.96 18.60
CA LYS A 289 -10.96 -7.90 19.58
C LYS A 289 -9.84 -7.76 20.59
N ALA A 290 -9.40 -8.84 21.24
CA ALA A 290 -8.34 -8.80 22.24
C ALA A 290 -7.00 -8.32 21.67
N ARG A 291 -6.75 -8.57 20.37
CA ARG A 291 -5.57 -8.08 19.65
C ARG A 291 -5.64 -6.59 19.31
N LEU A 292 -6.83 -6.06 19.07
CA LEU A 292 -7.05 -4.69 18.61
C LEU A 292 -7.44 -3.70 19.72
N LEU A 293 -8.11 -4.19 20.77
CA LEU A 293 -8.75 -3.36 21.79
C LEU A 293 -8.32 -3.83 23.18
N ASP A 294 -7.84 -2.90 24.00
CA ASP A 294 -7.40 -3.18 25.39
C ASP A 294 -8.56 -3.58 26.32
N ALA A 295 -9.77 -3.12 26.01
CA ALA A 295 -10.99 -3.43 26.74
C ALA A 295 -12.09 -3.77 25.74
N ALA A 296 -13.05 -4.63 26.11
CA ALA A 296 -14.19 -4.99 25.28
C ALA A 296 -15.29 -3.91 25.39
N PRO A 297 -15.44 -2.98 24.41
CA PRO A 297 -16.51 -2.00 24.45
C PRO A 297 -17.86 -2.67 24.14
N GLU A 298 -18.96 -2.04 24.58
CA GLU A 298 -20.31 -2.49 24.25
C GLU A 298 -20.57 -2.55 22.73
N SER A 299 -19.95 -1.64 21.97
CA SER A 299 -19.91 -1.71 20.51
C SER A 299 -18.61 -1.17 19.95
N ALA A 300 -18.13 -1.83 18.90
CA ALA A 300 -16.99 -1.40 18.11
C ALA A 300 -17.17 -1.90 16.67
N ILE A 301 -17.15 -0.97 15.72
CA ILE A 301 -17.28 -1.24 14.29
C ILE A 301 -16.04 -0.66 13.60
N GLN A 302 -15.15 -1.53 13.13
CA GLN A 302 -13.90 -1.12 12.49
C GLN A 302 -14.09 -1.01 10.99
N VAL A 303 -13.75 0.12 10.40
CA VAL A 303 -13.75 0.31 8.94
C VAL A 303 -12.44 -0.18 8.36
N ILE A 304 -12.50 -1.17 7.47
CA ILE A 304 -11.31 -1.79 6.86
C ILE A 304 -11.07 -1.35 5.43
N LYS A 305 -12.09 -0.82 4.74
CA LYS A 305 -11.97 -0.34 3.36
C LYS A 305 -13.05 0.69 3.04
N THR A 306 -12.71 1.69 2.25
CA THR A 306 -13.68 2.64 1.67
C THR A 306 -13.76 2.44 0.17
N LEU A 307 -14.99 2.46 -0.36
CA LEU A 307 -15.31 2.31 -1.78
C LEU A 307 -16.24 3.44 -2.22
N HIS A 308 -15.97 4.08 -3.34
CA HIS A 308 -16.91 4.96 -4.03
C HIS A 308 -17.58 4.19 -5.15
N THR A 309 -18.91 4.04 -5.07
CA THR A 309 -19.69 3.42 -6.13
C THR A 309 -20.05 4.45 -7.21
N GLN A 310 -20.24 4.01 -8.46
CA GLN A 310 -20.54 4.92 -9.57
C GLN A 310 -21.86 5.69 -9.40
N HIS A 311 -22.84 5.10 -8.70
CA HIS A 311 -24.19 5.66 -8.55
C HIS A 311 -24.69 5.72 -7.10
N GLY A 312 -24.05 5.03 -6.15
CA GLY A 312 -24.51 4.89 -4.76
C GLY A 312 -23.76 5.74 -3.74
N GLY A 313 -22.71 6.46 -4.14
CA GLY A 313 -21.85 7.24 -3.25
C GLY A 313 -20.85 6.37 -2.48
N LYS A 314 -20.38 6.91 -1.35
CA LYS A 314 -19.39 6.28 -0.47
C LYS A 314 -19.98 5.09 0.29
N VAL A 315 -19.24 3.99 0.32
CA VAL A 315 -19.52 2.77 1.07
C VAL A 315 -18.29 2.42 1.90
N SER A 316 -18.46 2.34 3.22
CA SER A 316 -17.42 1.93 4.14
C SER A 316 -17.62 0.46 4.50
N VAL A 317 -16.69 -0.40 4.09
CA VAL A 317 -16.66 -1.82 4.46
C VAL A 317 -16.12 -1.93 5.88
N ALA A 318 -16.87 -2.56 6.76
CA ALA A 318 -16.60 -2.59 8.18
C ALA A 318 -16.79 -3.98 8.80
N ARG A 319 -15.95 -4.28 9.80
CA ARG A 319 -16.03 -5.44 10.68
C ARG A 319 -16.78 -5.06 11.95
N VAL A 320 -17.83 -5.79 12.30
CA VAL A 320 -18.52 -5.62 13.59
C VAL A 320 -17.74 -6.39 14.65
N LEU A 321 -16.90 -5.69 15.41
CA LEU A 321 -16.05 -6.31 16.44
C LEU A 321 -16.87 -6.65 17.68
N SER A 322 -17.74 -5.74 18.14
CA SER A 322 -18.70 -6.00 19.22
C SER A 322 -20.04 -5.31 18.97
N GLY A 323 -21.10 -5.88 19.54
CA GLY A 323 -22.45 -5.34 19.46
C GLY A 323 -23.21 -5.77 18.20
N ALA A 324 -24.31 -5.07 17.91
CA ALA A 324 -25.13 -5.34 16.75
C ALA A 324 -25.58 -4.04 16.09
N LEU A 325 -25.56 -4.02 14.77
CA LEU A 325 -25.85 -2.85 13.95
C LEU A 325 -27.15 -3.06 13.17
N ALA A 326 -28.02 -2.07 13.13
CA ALA A 326 -29.21 -2.04 12.30
C ALA A 326 -29.11 -0.96 11.22
N ASP A 327 -29.91 -1.10 10.17
CA ASP A 327 -30.05 -0.05 9.15
C ASP A 327 -30.60 1.24 9.80
N ASN A 328 -30.01 2.39 9.46
CA ASN A 328 -30.30 3.72 10.01
C ASN A 328 -29.79 4.02 11.43
N ASP A 329 -28.96 3.15 12.01
CA ASP A 329 -28.26 3.47 13.25
C ASP A 329 -27.32 4.68 13.08
N SER A 330 -27.15 5.43 14.16
CA SER A 330 -26.14 6.47 14.28
C SER A 330 -24.87 5.88 14.88
N LEU A 331 -23.75 6.07 14.19
CA LEU A 331 -22.42 5.71 14.64
C LEU A 331 -21.62 6.94 15.00
N TYR A 332 -20.65 6.82 15.90
CA TYR A 332 -19.84 7.93 16.36
C TYR A 332 -18.36 7.65 16.13
N VAL A 333 -17.70 8.55 15.41
CA VAL A 333 -16.25 8.58 15.25
C VAL A 333 -15.66 9.34 16.44
N ASN A 334 -14.64 8.77 17.09
CA ASN A 334 -13.94 9.39 18.23
C ASN A 334 -14.86 9.83 19.40
N GLY A 335 -16.06 9.27 19.47
CA GLY A 335 -17.09 9.60 20.47
C GLY A 335 -17.81 10.94 20.28
N THR A 336 -17.53 11.69 19.21
CA THR A 336 -18.07 13.05 19.03
C THR A 336 -18.73 13.29 17.69
N THR A 337 -18.20 12.72 16.61
CA THR A 337 -18.71 12.97 15.26
C THR A 337 -19.75 11.93 14.91
N GLU A 338 -21.02 12.32 14.91
CA GLU A 338 -22.12 11.44 14.53
C GLU A 338 -22.16 11.24 13.01
N ALA A 339 -22.13 9.98 12.59
CA ALA A 339 -22.25 9.54 11.20
C ALA A 339 -23.42 8.56 11.10
N LYS A 340 -24.45 8.93 10.34
CA LYS A 340 -25.66 8.11 10.20
C LYS A 340 -25.52 7.09 9.08
N VAL A 341 -25.73 5.81 9.40
CA VAL A 341 -25.71 4.74 8.40
C VAL A 341 -26.90 4.88 7.45
N SER A 342 -26.63 5.02 6.15
CA SER A 342 -27.65 5.12 5.11
C SER A 342 -27.63 3.87 4.22
N GLY A 343 -28.15 2.77 4.74
CA GLY A 343 -28.09 1.45 4.12
C GLY A 343 -27.01 0.58 4.75
N LEU A 344 -27.40 -0.65 5.06
CA LEU A 344 -26.55 -1.72 5.54
C LEU A 344 -26.56 -2.85 4.50
N PHE A 345 -25.39 -3.36 4.13
CA PHE A 345 -25.24 -4.29 3.01
C PHE A 345 -24.37 -5.50 3.36
N SER A 346 -24.73 -6.68 2.87
CA SER A 346 -23.77 -7.76 2.67
C SER A 346 -23.07 -7.60 1.31
N LEU A 347 -21.84 -8.10 1.24
CA LEU A 347 -20.90 -7.88 0.13
C LEU A 347 -20.66 -9.19 -0.63
N PHE A 348 -20.89 -9.20 -1.94
CA PHE A 348 -20.58 -10.34 -2.80
C PHE A 348 -20.03 -9.87 -4.15
N GLY A 349 -18.71 -9.95 -4.32
CA GLY A 349 -18.01 -9.30 -5.43
C GLY A 349 -18.35 -7.80 -5.46
N GLN A 350 -18.86 -7.35 -6.60
CA GLN A 350 -19.30 -5.95 -6.81
C GLN A 350 -20.76 -5.70 -6.38
N GLN A 351 -21.48 -6.73 -5.90
CA GLN A 351 -22.89 -6.62 -5.52
C GLN A 351 -23.05 -6.22 -4.05
N LEU A 352 -23.90 -5.22 -3.82
CA LEU A 352 -24.33 -4.78 -2.48
C LEU A 352 -25.76 -5.23 -2.23
N ASN A 353 -25.93 -6.21 -1.34
CA ASN A 353 -27.24 -6.75 -1.02
C ASN A 353 -27.74 -6.15 0.30
N LYS A 354 -28.85 -5.42 0.26
CA LYS A 354 -29.36 -4.73 1.46
C LYS A 354 -29.80 -5.73 2.52
N ILE A 355 -29.35 -5.52 3.76
CA ILE A 355 -29.73 -6.29 4.96
C ILE A 355 -30.27 -5.35 6.04
N SER A 356 -31.03 -5.88 6.99
CA SER A 356 -31.65 -5.06 8.06
C SER A 356 -30.82 -4.99 9.34
N LYS A 357 -29.96 -5.98 9.56
CA LYS A 357 -29.17 -6.13 10.78
C LYS A 357 -27.86 -6.87 10.50
N ALA A 358 -26.83 -6.50 11.23
CA ALA A 358 -25.56 -7.19 11.35
C ALA A 358 -25.28 -7.46 12.83
N SER A 359 -24.62 -8.58 13.10
CA SER A 359 -24.25 -9.02 14.45
C SER A 359 -22.73 -9.02 14.57
N GLU A 360 -22.26 -9.22 15.79
CA GLU A 360 -20.86 -9.44 16.10
C GLU A 360 -20.23 -10.50 15.19
N GLY A 361 -19.06 -10.17 14.66
CA GLY A 361 -18.35 -10.99 13.67
C GLY A 361 -18.91 -10.89 12.25
N ASP A 362 -19.84 -10.01 11.90
CA ASP A 362 -20.23 -9.79 10.50
C ASP A 362 -19.24 -8.83 9.80
N LEU A 363 -19.06 -9.01 8.48
CA LEU A 363 -18.40 -8.06 7.58
C LEU A 363 -19.47 -7.41 6.69
N VAL A 364 -19.58 -6.09 6.71
CA VAL A 364 -20.71 -5.36 6.11
C VAL A 364 -20.28 -4.10 5.38
N GLY A 365 -21.08 -3.69 4.40
CA GLY A 365 -20.99 -2.35 3.79
C GLY A 365 -21.92 -1.36 4.48
N LEU A 366 -21.40 -0.19 4.83
CA LEU A 366 -22.14 0.92 5.43
C LEU A 366 -22.25 2.06 4.43
N GLY A 367 -23.46 2.46 4.09
CA GLY A 367 -23.70 3.53 3.10
C GLY A 367 -23.59 4.94 3.68
N ARG A 368 -23.00 5.85 2.90
CA ARG A 368 -22.99 7.32 3.07
C ARG A 368 -22.42 7.83 4.40
N LEU A 369 -21.27 7.31 4.81
CA LEU A 369 -20.52 7.81 5.96
C LEU A 369 -19.44 8.80 5.50
N GLU A 370 -19.82 10.07 5.28
CA GLU A 370 -18.91 11.08 4.70
C GLU A 370 -17.67 11.33 5.58
N ASP A 371 -17.85 11.48 6.89
CA ASP A 371 -16.77 11.82 7.85
C ASP A 371 -15.95 10.61 8.34
N VAL A 372 -16.16 9.42 7.76
CA VAL A 372 -15.54 8.16 8.22
C VAL A 372 -14.47 7.68 7.25
N GLN A 373 -13.28 7.34 7.73
CA GLN A 373 -12.15 6.91 6.93
C GLN A 373 -11.81 5.42 7.13
N THR A 374 -11.05 4.86 6.20
CA THR A 374 -10.45 3.53 6.36
C THR A 374 -9.51 3.54 7.58
N GLY A 375 -9.67 2.57 8.47
CA GLY A 375 -8.94 2.48 9.74
C GLY A 375 -9.71 3.00 10.96
N ASP A 376 -10.78 3.79 10.76
CA ASP A 376 -11.59 4.29 11.86
C ASP A 376 -12.29 3.17 12.64
N VAL A 377 -12.47 3.39 13.94
CA VAL A 377 -13.34 2.56 14.79
C VAL A 377 -14.50 3.40 15.30
N LEU A 378 -15.71 2.89 15.08
CA LEU A 378 -16.96 3.56 15.34
C LEU A 378 -17.68 2.91 16.53
N SER A 379 -18.38 3.71 17.32
CA SER A 379 -19.25 3.23 18.42
C SER A 379 -20.71 3.62 18.20
N LEU A 380 -21.65 2.84 18.73
CA LEU A 380 -23.08 3.17 18.76
C LEU A 380 -23.43 4.16 19.88
N GLN A 381 -22.69 4.11 21.00
CA GLN A 381 -23.00 4.88 22.21
C GLN A 381 -22.25 6.23 22.31
N GLY A 382 -21.43 6.60 21.32
CA GLY A 382 -20.59 7.80 21.44
C GLY A 382 -19.42 7.64 22.41
N SER A 383 -19.02 6.40 22.74
CA SER A 383 -17.80 6.14 23.48
C SER A 383 -16.58 6.44 22.61
N LYS A 384 -15.55 7.05 23.20
CA LYS A 384 -14.25 7.22 22.55
C LYS A 384 -13.51 5.88 22.59
N LEU A 385 -13.30 5.31 21.42
CA LEU A 385 -12.52 4.08 21.24
C LEU A 385 -11.07 4.44 20.90
N PRO A 386 -10.09 3.58 21.24
CA PRO A 386 -8.72 3.79 20.84
C PRO A 386 -8.62 3.77 19.30
N ALA A 387 -7.79 4.65 18.75
CA ALA A 387 -7.40 4.54 17.35
C ALA A 387 -6.58 3.25 17.20
N LEU A 388 -6.90 2.46 16.18
CA LEU A 388 -6.11 1.28 15.88
C LEU A 388 -4.84 1.70 15.17
N ASP A 389 -3.72 1.07 15.54
CA ASP A 389 -2.48 1.21 14.80
C ASP A 389 -2.60 0.39 13.49
N THR A 390 -3.27 0.97 12.50
CA THR A 390 -3.57 0.32 11.22
C THR A 390 -2.56 0.66 10.12
N ALA A 391 -1.56 1.48 10.40
CA ALA A 391 -0.89 2.26 9.37
C ALA A 391 0.62 1.96 9.21
N ASP A 392 0.94 0.88 8.50
CA ASP A 392 2.12 0.90 7.63
C ASP A 392 1.73 1.59 6.32
N THR A 393 1.58 2.92 6.32
CA THR A 393 1.35 3.64 5.05
C THR A 393 2.56 3.43 4.15
N ARG A 394 2.36 2.72 3.04
CA ARG A 394 3.44 2.47 2.06
C ARG A 394 3.77 3.77 1.35
N ARG A 395 5.00 4.25 1.52
CA ARG A 395 5.49 5.45 0.84
C ARG A 395 5.49 5.22 -0.69
N PRO A 396 5.03 6.19 -1.50
CA PRO A 396 5.03 6.05 -2.95
C PRO A 396 6.47 6.00 -3.49
N VAL A 397 6.66 5.24 -4.57
CA VAL A 397 7.96 4.99 -5.23
C VAL A 397 7.96 5.37 -6.71
N LEU A 398 6.83 5.85 -7.21
CA LEU A 398 6.67 6.38 -8.56
C LEU A 398 5.69 7.55 -8.54
N ALA A 399 5.95 8.57 -9.36
CA ALA A 399 5.07 9.72 -9.54
C ALA A 399 4.82 9.99 -11.02
N THR A 400 3.65 10.53 -11.34
CA THR A 400 3.28 10.99 -12.67
C THR A 400 2.56 12.33 -12.56
N ALA A 401 2.95 13.30 -13.39
CA ALA A 401 2.23 14.57 -13.48
C ALA A 401 0.92 14.33 -14.23
N ILE A 402 -0.18 14.86 -13.70
CA ILE A 402 -1.52 14.67 -14.23
C ILE A 402 -2.24 16.00 -14.41
N GLU A 403 -2.86 16.17 -15.58
CA GLU A 403 -3.65 17.35 -15.92
C GLU A 403 -4.98 16.93 -16.58
N ALA A 404 -6.00 17.77 -16.40
CA ALA A 404 -7.28 17.55 -17.06
C ALA A 404 -7.13 17.84 -18.56
N GLY A 405 -7.64 16.95 -19.42
CA GLY A 405 -7.61 17.18 -20.88
C GLY A 405 -8.36 18.45 -21.31
N GLN A 406 -9.26 18.97 -20.46
CA GLN A 406 -9.95 20.24 -20.66
C GLN A 406 -10.00 21.04 -19.36
N ARG A 407 -9.76 22.36 -19.44
CA ARG A 407 -9.77 23.28 -18.29
C ARG A 407 -11.05 23.24 -17.44
N LYS A 408 -12.21 22.99 -18.07
CA LYS A 408 -13.50 22.88 -17.37
C LYS A 408 -13.59 21.68 -16.41
N ASP A 409 -12.73 20.68 -16.61
CA ASP A 409 -12.74 19.43 -15.85
C ASP A 409 -11.73 19.44 -14.69
N GLU A 410 -10.95 20.51 -14.49
CA GLU A 410 -9.97 20.64 -13.39
C GLU A 410 -10.59 20.39 -11.99
N VAL A 411 -11.74 21.00 -11.72
CA VAL A 411 -12.44 20.83 -10.43
C VAL A 411 -12.92 19.39 -10.26
N ARG A 412 -13.38 18.75 -11.34
CA ARG A 412 -13.83 17.35 -11.31
C ARG A 412 -12.64 16.40 -11.12
N LEU A 413 -11.50 16.70 -11.75
CA LEU A 413 -10.26 15.94 -11.59
C LEU A 413 -9.79 15.98 -10.13
N SER A 414 -9.72 17.17 -9.52
CA SER A 414 -9.34 17.30 -8.11
C SER A 414 -10.25 16.47 -7.20
N ALA A 415 -11.57 16.52 -7.40
CA ALA A 415 -12.51 15.72 -6.63
C ALA A 415 -12.36 14.20 -6.88
N ALA A 416 -12.08 13.77 -8.10
CA ALA A 416 -11.88 12.36 -8.42
C ALA A 416 -10.57 11.81 -7.84
N LEU A 417 -9.48 12.60 -7.89
CA LEU A 417 -8.20 12.26 -7.29
C LEU A 417 -8.30 12.09 -5.77
N SER A 418 -9.03 12.99 -5.09
CA SER A 418 -9.29 12.83 -3.64
C SER A 418 -10.03 11.53 -3.32
N LYS A 419 -11.01 11.15 -4.15
CA LYS A 419 -11.74 9.88 -3.96
C LYS A 419 -10.84 8.67 -4.20
N LEU A 420 -9.96 8.70 -5.21
CA LEU A 420 -9.02 7.61 -5.44
C LEU A 420 -8.05 7.43 -4.27
N ALA A 421 -7.50 8.53 -3.73
CA ALA A 421 -6.62 8.49 -2.56
C ALA A 421 -7.35 8.05 -1.27
N GLU A 422 -8.65 8.28 -1.18
CA GLU A 422 -9.48 7.78 -0.08
C GLU A 422 -9.79 6.28 -0.21
N GLU A 423 -9.97 5.78 -1.44
CA GLU A 423 -10.12 4.34 -1.69
C GLU A 423 -8.81 3.59 -1.40
N ASP A 424 -7.69 4.07 -1.94
CA ASP A 424 -6.38 3.45 -1.82
C ASP A 424 -5.40 4.37 -1.07
N GLY A 425 -5.14 4.06 0.20
CA GLY A 425 -4.23 4.81 1.06
C GLY A 425 -2.75 4.75 0.66
N SER A 426 -2.39 3.97 -0.38
CA SER A 426 -1.06 3.95 -0.98
C SER A 426 -0.92 4.84 -2.22
N LEU A 427 -2.02 5.47 -2.65
CA LEU A 427 -2.01 6.61 -3.57
C LEU A 427 -1.91 7.92 -2.82
N THR A 428 -1.13 8.85 -3.34
CA THR A 428 -1.00 10.19 -2.78
C THR A 428 -1.07 11.22 -3.90
N VAL A 429 -1.76 12.31 -3.64
CA VAL A 429 -1.85 13.46 -4.56
C VAL A 429 -1.04 14.59 -3.95
N ALA A 430 -0.03 15.06 -4.68
CA ALA A 430 0.84 16.15 -4.24
C ALA A 430 0.80 17.31 -5.23
N GLN A 431 1.07 18.53 -4.75
CA GLN A 431 1.27 19.70 -5.59
C GLN A 431 2.73 20.12 -5.50
N ASN A 432 3.43 20.10 -6.62
CA ASN A 432 4.78 20.64 -6.68
C ASN A 432 4.71 22.16 -6.86
N GLN A 433 5.13 22.91 -5.84
CA GLN A 433 5.03 24.38 -5.83
C GLN A 433 6.01 25.05 -6.82
N ILE A 434 7.10 24.38 -7.17
CA ILE A 434 8.12 24.91 -8.09
C ILE A 434 7.70 24.72 -9.54
N THR A 435 7.21 23.52 -9.87
CA THR A 435 6.79 23.18 -11.25
C THR A 435 5.32 23.49 -11.52
N ALA A 436 4.56 23.82 -10.46
CA ALA A 436 3.10 24.02 -10.49
C ALA A 436 2.31 22.79 -10.99
N GLU A 437 2.89 21.59 -10.82
CA GLU A 437 2.29 20.34 -11.28
C GLU A 437 1.50 19.64 -10.18
N THR A 438 0.37 19.06 -10.59
CA THR A 438 -0.33 18.05 -9.77
C THR A 438 0.31 16.69 -10.03
N LEU A 439 0.82 16.07 -8.98
CA LEU A 439 1.47 14.76 -9.03
C LEU A 439 0.55 13.69 -8.44
N LEU A 440 0.32 12.62 -9.20
CA LEU A 440 -0.24 11.37 -8.69
C LEU A 440 0.90 10.41 -8.40
N CYS A 441 1.05 10.06 -7.13
CA CYS A 441 2.13 9.22 -6.61
C CYS A 441 1.56 7.87 -6.17
N GLY A 442 2.27 6.79 -6.44
CA GLY A 442 1.81 5.44 -6.14
C GLY A 442 2.94 4.43 -6.04
N GLN A 443 2.59 3.15 -6.06
CA GLN A 443 3.50 2.06 -5.78
C GLN A 443 4.20 1.49 -7.02
N GLY A 444 3.89 1.95 -8.24
CA GLY A 444 4.50 1.46 -9.48
C GLY A 444 3.66 1.79 -10.71
N GLU A 445 4.12 1.34 -11.88
CA GLU A 445 3.52 1.70 -13.16
C GLU A 445 2.12 1.12 -13.34
N MET A 446 1.90 -0.11 -12.91
CA MET A 446 0.58 -0.75 -13.02
C MET A 446 -0.42 -0.11 -12.08
N HIS A 447 0.00 0.25 -10.86
CA HIS A 447 -0.86 0.94 -9.92
C HIS A 447 -1.29 2.32 -10.44
N LEU A 448 -0.34 3.13 -10.94
CA LEU A 448 -0.68 4.43 -11.53
C LEU A 448 -1.54 4.29 -12.80
N ARG A 449 -1.30 3.25 -13.61
CA ARG A 449 -2.11 2.95 -14.79
C ARG A 449 -3.56 2.62 -14.42
N VAL A 450 -3.77 1.75 -13.43
CA VAL A 450 -5.12 1.41 -12.94
C VAL A 450 -5.83 2.65 -12.37
N ALA A 451 -5.12 3.53 -11.67
CA ALA A 451 -5.69 4.79 -11.19
C ALA A 451 -6.13 5.70 -12.36
N GLN A 452 -5.33 5.80 -13.43
CA GLN A 452 -5.70 6.54 -14.65
C GLN A 452 -6.89 5.92 -15.39
N GLU A 453 -6.92 4.59 -15.51
CA GLU A 453 -8.03 3.86 -16.11
C GLU A 453 -9.33 4.09 -15.34
N ARG A 454 -9.28 4.14 -14.00
CA ARG A 454 -10.43 4.50 -13.16
C ARG A 454 -10.89 5.95 -13.40
N LEU A 455 -9.98 6.92 -13.57
CA LEU A 455 -10.35 8.30 -13.92
C LEU A 455 -11.16 8.36 -15.22
N SER A 456 -10.73 7.61 -16.24
CA SER A 456 -11.44 7.54 -17.52
C SER A 456 -12.74 6.73 -17.43
N GLY A 457 -12.68 5.48 -16.94
CA GLY A 457 -13.81 4.55 -16.94
C GLY A 457 -14.89 4.88 -15.91
N LYS A 458 -14.50 5.10 -14.65
CA LYS A 458 -15.44 5.32 -13.54
C LYS A 458 -15.92 6.77 -13.46
N TYR A 459 -15.04 7.74 -13.71
CA TYR A 459 -15.34 9.17 -13.56
C TYR A 459 -15.57 9.91 -14.89
N GLY A 460 -15.30 9.27 -16.03
CA GLY A 460 -15.49 9.87 -17.36
C GLY A 460 -14.58 11.08 -17.59
N LEU A 461 -13.36 11.05 -17.05
CA LEU A 461 -12.38 12.11 -17.16
C LEU A 461 -11.27 11.71 -18.12
N ASP A 462 -11.10 12.51 -19.17
CA ASP A 462 -9.92 12.43 -20.02
C ASP A 462 -8.78 13.21 -19.37
N VAL A 463 -7.65 12.54 -19.16
CA VAL A 463 -6.49 13.08 -18.44
C VAL A 463 -5.25 12.92 -19.29
N ALA A 464 -4.42 13.97 -19.33
CA ALA A 464 -3.09 13.88 -19.89
C ALA A 464 -2.08 13.63 -18.77
N VAL A 465 -1.08 12.81 -19.07
CA VAL A 465 -0.05 12.39 -18.11
C VAL A 465 1.33 12.48 -18.73
N HIS A 466 2.31 12.88 -17.93
CA HIS A 466 3.71 12.90 -18.33
C HIS A 466 4.64 12.71 -17.14
N ALA A 467 5.93 12.51 -17.43
CA ALA A 467 6.96 12.44 -16.40
C ALA A 467 7.02 13.78 -15.63
N PRO A 468 7.04 13.75 -14.27
CA PRO A 468 7.18 14.95 -13.47
C PRO A 468 8.43 15.75 -13.83
N HIS A 469 8.35 17.07 -13.76
CA HIS A 469 9.51 17.91 -13.97
C HIS A 469 10.38 17.98 -12.71
N VAL A 470 11.69 18.02 -12.91
CA VAL A 470 12.66 18.15 -11.83
C VAL A 470 12.69 19.62 -11.38
N PRO A 471 12.51 19.90 -10.08
CA PRO A 471 12.50 21.26 -9.55
C PRO A 471 13.94 21.80 -9.42
N TYR A 472 14.58 22.09 -10.55
CA TYR A 472 15.88 22.77 -10.57
C TYR A 472 15.77 24.19 -10.00
N SER A 473 16.86 24.68 -9.41
CA SER A 473 16.97 26.05 -8.90
C SER A 473 18.25 26.71 -9.40
N GLU A 474 18.34 28.02 -9.24
CA GLU A 474 19.52 28.81 -9.51
C GLU A 474 20.11 29.39 -8.22
N THR A 475 21.38 29.77 -8.30
CA THR A 475 22.10 30.47 -7.23
C THR A 475 23.27 31.20 -7.87
N ILE A 476 23.93 32.04 -7.09
CA ILE A 476 25.07 32.82 -7.54
C ILE A 476 26.39 32.35 -6.93
N ARG A 477 27.52 32.64 -7.61
CA ARG A 477 28.89 32.43 -7.09
C ARG A 477 29.61 33.73 -6.74
N GLY A 478 29.23 34.83 -7.39
CA GLY A 478 29.82 36.15 -7.19
C GLY A 478 28.84 37.13 -6.55
N SER A 479 29.38 38.21 -5.99
CA SER A 479 28.58 39.33 -5.49
C SER A 479 28.57 40.47 -6.49
N ALA A 480 27.50 41.27 -6.51
CA ALA A 480 27.38 42.46 -7.34
C ALA A 480 26.62 43.56 -6.59
N THR A 481 26.80 44.80 -7.05
CA THR A 481 25.97 45.93 -6.63
C THR A 481 25.25 46.46 -7.85
N ALA A 482 23.92 46.43 -7.83
CA ALA A 482 23.09 46.78 -8.98
C ALA A 482 22.10 47.88 -8.63
N ARG A 483 21.86 48.78 -9.59
CA ARG A 483 20.93 49.90 -9.44
C ARG A 483 19.72 49.70 -10.34
N GLY A 484 18.55 49.52 -9.73
CA GLY A 484 17.29 49.47 -10.45
C GLY A 484 16.58 50.81 -10.38
N ARG A 485 16.39 51.44 -11.54
CA ARG A 485 15.63 52.70 -11.65
C ARG A 485 14.42 52.53 -12.55
N HIS A 486 13.23 52.66 -11.97
CA HIS A 486 11.96 52.70 -12.68
C HIS A 486 11.47 54.15 -12.79
N LYS A 487 11.45 54.70 -14.00
CA LYS A 487 10.92 56.05 -14.29
C LYS A 487 9.97 55.98 -15.47
N LYS A 488 8.69 56.24 -15.25
CA LYS A 488 7.67 56.28 -16.31
C LYS A 488 6.81 57.53 -16.20
N GLN A 489 6.70 58.26 -17.30
CA GLN A 489 5.74 59.34 -17.49
C GLN A 489 4.79 58.95 -18.62
N SER A 490 3.77 58.16 -18.30
CA SER A 490 2.54 58.11 -19.09
C SER A 490 1.62 59.22 -18.59
N GLY A 491 0.73 59.80 -19.41
CA GLY A 491 -0.02 61.05 -19.16
C GLY A 491 -0.95 61.15 -17.92
N GLY A 492 -0.77 60.33 -16.88
CA GLY A 492 -1.32 60.47 -15.52
C GLY A 492 -0.21 60.72 -14.47
N HIS A 493 -0.41 60.29 -13.21
CA HIS A 493 0.60 60.40 -12.15
C HIS A 493 1.91 59.71 -12.56
N GLY A 494 3.04 60.40 -12.38
CA GLY A 494 4.36 59.86 -12.68
C GLY A 494 4.70 58.67 -11.78
N GLN A 495 5.56 57.78 -12.27
CA GLN A 495 6.12 56.68 -11.48
C GLN A 495 7.63 56.85 -11.36
N PHE A 496 8.13 56.89 -10.13
CA PHE A 496 9.55 57.00 -9.82
C PHE A 496 9.95 56.09 -8.65
N GLY A 497 10.83 55.13 -8.91
CA GLY A 497 11.50 54.33 -7.89
C GLY A 497 12.96 54.12 -8.29
N ASP A 498 13.87 54.22 -7.33
CA ASP A 498 15.31 54.05 -7.57
C ASP A 498 15.93 53.39 -6.34
N VAL A 499 16.53 52.22 -6.52
CA VAL A 499 17.15 51.43 -5.46
C VAL A 499 18.51 50.91 -5.89
N VAL A 500 19.41 50.77 -4.93
CA VAL A 500 20.70 50.12 -5.10
C VAL A 500 20.76 48.94 -4.16
N LEU A 501 20.94 47.75 -4.73
CA LEU A 501 21.00 46.49 -4.01
C LEU A 501 22.42 45.94 -4.06
N GLU A 502 22.92 45.52 -2.91
CA GLU A 502 24.09 44.64 -2.81
C GLU A 502 23.60 43.19 -2.74
N ILE A 503 24.08 42.36 -3.66
CA ILE A 503 23.68 40.97 -3.81
C ILE A 503 24.90 40.09 -3.56
N SER A 504 24.78 39.09 -2.69
CA SER A 504 25.88 38.17 -2.36
C SER A 504 25.38 36.73 -2.12
N PRO A 505 26.20 35.71 -2.39
CA PRO A 505 25.82 34.32 -2.15
C PRO A 505 25.73 34.00 -0.65
N LEU A 506 24.86 33.05 -0.30
CA LEU A 506 24.81 32.41 1.00
C LEU A 506 25.23 30.94 0.91
N PRO A 507 25.60 30.31 2.04
CA PRO A 507 25.70 28.86 2.14
C PRO A 507 24.40 28.16 1.68
N ARG A 508 24.56 26.92 1.19
CA ARG A 508 23.45 26.10 0.70
C ARG A 508 22.43 25.85 1.80
N GLY A 509 21.15 26.04 1.48
CA GLY A 509 20.04 25.81 2.42
C GLY A 509 19.72 27.02 3.31
N GLU A 510 20.43 28.15 3.17
CA GLU A 510 20.08 29.38 3.90
C GLU A 510 18.93 30.16 3.25
N GLY A 511 18.53 29.80 2.03
CA GLY A 511 17.40 30.41 1.34
C GLY A 511 17.66 31.87 0.97
N ILE A 512 16.64 32.72 1.06
CA ILE A 512 16.73 34.14 0.67
C ILE A 512 16.73 35.02 1.93
N GLN A 513 17.77 35.84 2.10
CA GLN A 513 17.84 36.84 3.16
C GLN A 513 17.72 38.25 2.58
N PHE A 514 16.73 39.02 3.03
CA PHE A 514 16.59 40.43 2.66
C PHE A 514 16.88 41.32 3.88
N THR A 515 17.81 42.25 3.73
CA THR A 515 18.18 43.24 4.75
C THR A 515 18.22 44.64 4.15
N ASP A 516 18.21 45.67 5.00
CA ASP A 516 18.43 47.05 4.57
C ASP A 516 19.46 47.75 5.47
N ARG A 517 20.28 48.61 4.86
CA ARG A 517 21.26 49.49 5.51
C ARG A 517 21.06 50.95 5.08
N ILE A 518 19.82 51.34 4.83
CA ILE A 518 19.47 52.69 4.38
C ILE A 518 19.80 53.73 5.45
N THR A 519 20.54 54.76 5.06
CA THR A 519 20.84 55.93 5.90
C THR A 519 20.20 57.20 5.34
N GLY A 520 19.92 58.19 6.19
CA GLY A 520 19.45 59.52 5.74
C GLY A 520 18.05 59.59 5.11
N GLY A 521 17.28 58.49 5.09
CA GLY A 521 15.91 58.48 4.55
C GLY A 521 15.83 58.60 3.01
N VAL A 522 16.91 58.25 2.29
CA VAL A 522 16.97 58.27 0.82
C VAL A 522 15.96 57.32 0.15
N VAL A 523 15.52 56.31 0.89
CA VAL A 523 14.33 55.50 0.59
C VAL A 523 13.40 55.56 1.82
N PRO A 524 12.18 56.08 1.70
CA PRO A 524 11.21 56.09 2.79
C PRO A 524 10.90 54.68 3.30
N LYS A 525 10.85 54.50 4.63
CA LYS A 525 10.62 53.18 5.27
C LYS A 525 9.37 52.45 4.78
N GLN A 526 8.32 53.20 4.43
CA GLN A 526 7.07 52.65 3.91
C GLN A 526 7.25 51.86 2.61
N TYR A 527 8.26 52.20 1.78
CA TYR A 527 8.50 51.55 0.49
C TYR A 527 9.45 50.35 0.58
N ILE A 528 10.14 50.13 1.70
CA ILE A 528 11.10 49.01 1.86
C ILE A 528 10.40 47.66 1.71
N ALA A 529 9.18 47.53 2.24
CA ALA A 529 8.38 46.31 2.08
C ALA A 529 8.09 46.00 0.60
N SER A 530 7.76 47.03 -0.18
CA SER A 530 7.49 46.94 -1.61
C SER A 530 8.75 46.61 -2.42
N VAL A 531 9.92 47.13 -2.02
CA VAL A 531 11.21 46.70 -2.59
C VAL A 531 11.45 45.22 -2.31
N LYS A 532 11.27 44.76 -1.06
CA LYS A 532 11.41 43.35 -0.70
C LYS A 532 10.48 42.46 -1.51
N GLU A 533 9.23 42.85 -1.68
CA GLU A 533 8.26 42.13 -2.50
C GLU A 533 8.73 42.03 -3.96
N GLY A 534 9.22 43.13 -4.53
CA GLY A 534 9.79 43.15 -5.88
C GLY A 534 11.04 42.28 -6.02
N VAL A 535 11.90 42.26 -5.00
CA VAL A 535 13.06 41.36 -4.95
C VAL A 535 12.60 39.91 -4.97
N LEU A 536 11.71 39.50 -4.06
CA LEU A 536 11.23 38.11 -3.99
C LEU A 536 10.51 37.69 -5.28
N GLU A 537 9.74 38.58 -5.91
CA GLU A 537 9.11 38.32 -7.21
C GLU A 537 10.16 38.08 -8.32
N ALA A 538 11.22 38.90 -8.38
CA ALA A 538 12.27 38.74 -9.37
C ALA A 538 13.11 37.47 -9.16
N LEU A 539 13.27 37.02 -7.91
CA LEU A 539 13.97 35.78 -7.59
C LEU A 539 13.16 34.52 -7.95
N GLY A 540 11.87 34.65 -8.28
CA GLY A 540 11.06 33.55 -8.80
C GLY A 540 11.55 33.02 -10.16
N GLN A 541 12.30 33.82 -10.92
CA GLN A 541 12.88 33.40 -12.20
C GLN A 541 14.24 34.09 -12.44
N GLY A 542 15.31 33.33 -12.29
CA GLY A 542 16.69 33.76 -12.48
C GLY A 542 17.11 33.87 -13.95
N PRO A 543 18.35 34.31 -14.21
CA PRO A 543 18.91 34.43 -15.56
C PRO A 543 18.90 33.13 -16.38
N LEU A 544 18.93 31.96 -15.74
CA LEU A 544 18.88 30.65 -16.41
C LEU A 544 17.43 30.10 -16.51
N GLY A 545 16.43 30.82 -16.01
CA GLY A 545 15.01 30.51 -16.13
C GLY A 545 14.38 29.74 -14.96
N PHE A 546 15.08 29.57 -13.83
CA PHE A 546 14.64 28.81 -12.65
C PHE A 546 14.58 29.68 -11.37
N PRO A 547 13.84 29.26 -10.33
CA PRO A 547 13.81 29.98 -9.06
C PRO A 547 15.20 30.09 -8.42
N VAL A 548 15.53 31.27 -7.90
CA VAL A 548 16.85 31.55 -7.32
C VAL A 548 16.83 31.37 -5.80
N VAL A 549 17.80 30.66 -5.24
CA VAL A 549 17.95 30.34 -3.82
C VAL A 549 19.36 30.70 -3.30
N ASP A 550 19.53 30.65 -1.98
CA ASP A 550 20.80 30.80 -1.26
C ASP A 550 21.55 32.10 -1.55
N LEU A 551 20.89 33.24 -1.32
CA LEU A 551 21.50 34.56 -1.48
C LEU A 551 20.98 35.60 -0.50
N SER A 552 21.82 36.59 -0.25
CA SER A 552 21.52 37.77 0.53
C SER A 552 21.36 38.98 -0.38
N VAL A 553 20.29 39.75 -0.14
CA VAL A 553 20.03 41.03 -0.80
C VAL A 553 19.98 42.12 0.27
N CYS A 554 20.87 43.10 0.16
CA CYS A 554 20.91 44.24 1.04
C CYS A 554 20.54 45.52 0.29
N LEU A 555 19.47 46.19 0.70
CA LEU A 555 19.13 47.52 0.20
C LEU A 555 20.06 48.57 0.85
N ILE A 556 20.98 49.15 0.07
CA ILE A 556 22.05 50.01 0.59
C ILE A 556 21.89 51.49 0.24
N ASP A 557 21.24 51.81 -0.88
CA ASP A 557 21.03 53.19 -1.32
C ASP A 557 19.79 53.28 -2.24
N GLY A 558 19.39 54.50 -2.62
CA GLY A 558 18.28 54.74 -3.52
C GLY A 558 17.91 56.21 -3.63
N SER A 559 16.81 56.51 -4.33
CA SER A 559 16.22 57.85 -4.31
C SER A 559 14.72 57.79 -4.54
N TYR A 560 14.00 58.81 -4.07
CA TYR A 560 12.56 58.96 -4.26
C TYR A 560 12.19 60.38 -4.73
N HIS A 561 11.00 60.50 -5.30
CA HIS A 561 10.38 61.76 -5.65
C HIS A 561 9.09 61.91 -4.84
N SER A 562 8.86 63.08 -4.23
CA SER A 562 7.76 63.27 -3.28
C SER A 562 6.37 63.08 -3.90
N VAL A 563 6.22 63.28 -5.21
CA VAL A 563 4.94 63.21 -5.93
C VAL A 563 4.81 61.95 -6.78
N ASP A 564 5.91 61.47 -7.36
CA ASP A 564 5.89 60.40 -8.36
C ASP A 564 6.28 59.02 -7.79
N SER A 565 6.77 58.96 -6.56
CA SER A 565 7.09 57.68 -5.91
C SER A 565 5.86 57.01 -5.33
N SER A 566 5.76 55.70 -5.54
CA SER A 566 4.70 54.83 -5.04
C SER A 566 5.26 53.44 -4.74
N ASP A 567 4.51 52.64 -3.98
CA ASP A 567 4.85 51.24 -3.69
C ASP A 567 5.13 50.43 -4.96
N GLN A 568 4.26 50.56 -5.98
CA GLN A 568 4.44 49.89 -7.26
C GLN A 568 5.74 50.32 -7.96
N ALA A 569 6.12 51.60 -7.89
CA ALA A 569 7.35 52.08 -8.53
C ALA A 569 8.60 51.51 -7.85
N PHE A 570 8.62 51.41 -6.52
CA PHE A 570 9.71 50.81 -5.76
C PHE A 570 9.77 49.28 -5.89
N LYS A 571 8.62 48.62 -6.01
CA LYS A 571 8.54 47.20 -6.37
C LYS A 571 9.19 46.93 -7.73
N MET A 572 8.84 47.72 -8.76
CA MET A 572 9.44 47.60 -10.08
C MET A 572 10.95 47.93 -10.08
N ALA A 573 11.37 48.93 -9.31
CA ALA A 573 12.78 49.25 -9.15
C ALA A 573 13.58 48.09 -8.54
N GLY A 574 13.02 47.42 -7.52
CA GLY A 574 13.60 46.19 -6.94
C GLY A 574 13.74 45.05 -7.96
N ILE A 575 12.70 44.81 -8.77
CA ILE A 575 12.74 43.80 -9.85
C ILE A 575 13.87 44.09 -10.85
N LEU A 576 13.97 45.34 -11.31
CA LEU A 576 15.00 45.75 -12.27
C LEU A 576 16.41 45.58 -11.68
N ALA A 577 16.61 45.99 -10.42
CA ALA A 577 17.91 45.85 -9.74
C ALA A 577 18.36 44.39 -9.63
N ILE A 578 17.45 43.48 -9.27
CA ILE A 578 17.77 42.04 -9.17
C ILE A 578 18.08 41.44 -10.53
N ARG A 579 17.26 41.72 -11.56
CA ARG A 579 17.49 41.17 -12.91
C ARG A 579 18.84 41.57 -13.49
N GLU A 580 19.23 42.84 -13.31
CA GLU A 580 20.54 43.32 -13.75
C GLU A 580 21.67 42.71 -12.90
N GLY A 581 21.55 42.77 -11.57
CA GLY A 581 22.60 42.30 -10.66
C GLY A 581 22.87 40.79 -10.72
N LEU A 582 21.83 39.95 -10.84
CA LEU A 582 22.02 38.49 -10.90
C LEU A 582 22.83 38.06 -12.12
N SER A 583 22.72 38.77 -13.25
CA SER A 583 23.48 38.46 -14.46
C SER A 583 24.99 38.65 -14.27
N GLU A 584 25.40 39.56 -13.38
CA GLU A 584 26.79 39.84 -13.04
C GLU A 584 27.33 38.91 -11.94
N CYS A 585 26.44 38.29 -11.16
CA CYS A 585 26.75 37.43 -10.02
C CYS A 585 27.18 35.99 -10.39
N LYS A 586 27.44 35.70 -11.67
CA LYS A 586 27.83 34.36 -12.17
C LYS A 586 26.82 33.28 -11.72
N PRO A 587 25.59 33.31 -12.28
CA PRO A 587 24.55 32.35 -11.92
C PRO A 587 24.97 30.93 -12.31
N ILE A 588 24.60 29.97 -11.47
CA ILE A 588 24.80 28.53 -11.67
C ILE A 588 23.51 27.78 -11.39
N LEU A 589 23.38 26.60 -11.99
CA LEU A 589 22.22 25.73 -11.82
C LEU A 589 22.44 24.77 -10.64
N LEU A 590 21.36 24.46 -9.94
CA LEU A 590 21.30 23.50 -8.86
C LEU A 590 20.30 22.40 -9.19
N GLU A 591 20.64 21.16 -8.82
CA GLU A 591 19.72 20.02 -8.83
C GLU A 591 19.44 19.51 -7.41
N PRO A 592 18.22 19.04 -7.13
CA PRO A 592 17.89 18.41 -5.87
C PRO A 592 18.53 17.02 -5.76
N ILE A 593 19.21 16.78 -4.65
CA ILE A 593 19.76 15.48 -4.25
C ILE A 593 18.91 14.91 -3.13
N HIS A 594 18.56 13.64 -3.26
CA HIS A 594 17.81 12.89 -2.26
C HIS A 594 18.69 11.82 -1.63
N LYS A 595 18.50 11.61 -0.33
CA LYS A 595 18.95 10.41 0.34
C LYS A 595 17.97 9.28 0.02
N VAL A 596 18.47 8.27 -0.70
CA VAL A 596 17.73 7.10 -1.13
C VAL A 596 18.17 5.89 -0.31
N VAL A 597 17.19 5.16 0.26
CA VAL A 597 17.41 3.89 0.94
C VAL A 597 16.64 2.81 0.17
N VAL A 598 17.36 1.89 -0.47
CA VAL A 598 16.79 0.78 -1.22
C VAL A 598 16.76 -0.46 -0.34
N THR A 599 15.60 -1.10 -0.21
CA THR A 599 15.45 -2.40 0.45
C THR A 599 15.35 -3.51 -0.60
N CYS A 600 16.19 -4.53 -0.52
CA CYS A 600 16.19 -5.64 -1.49
C CYS A 600 16.65 -6.96 -0.87
N PRO A 601 16.37 -8.12 -1.52
CA PRO A 601 17.01 -9.39 -1.18
C PRO A 601 18.54 -9.30 -1.29
N SER A 602 19.27 -9.93 -0.36
CA SER A 602 20.73 -9.82 -0.26
C SER A 602 21.48 -10.38 -1.48
N ASP A 603 20.87 -11.32 -2.22
CA ASP A 603 21.45 -11.86 -3.46
C ASP A 603 21.42 -10.84 -4.63
N ALA A 604 20.61 -9.79 -4.51
CA ALA A 604 20.47 -8.74 -5.51
C ALA A 604 21.30 -7.48 -5.20
N THR A 605 21.90 -7.37 -4.02
CA THR A 605 22.63 -6.17 -3.55
C THR A 605 23.68 -5.69 -4.55
N ALA A 606 24.46 -6.61 -5.13
CA ALA A 606 25.45 -6.26 -6.16
C ALA A 606 24.83 -5.65 -7.42
N ARG A 607 23.65 -6.14 -7.85
CA ARG A 607 22.90 -5.59 -8.98
C ARG A 607 22.35 -4.20 -8.65
N ILE A 608 21.83 -4.01 -7.44
CA ILE A 608 21.34 -2.71 -6.96
C ILE A 608 22.45 -1.67 -6.96
N ASN A 609 23.64 -2.00 -6.42
CA ASN A 609 24.78 -1.09 -6.42
C ASN A 609 25.17 -0.64 -7.84
N ALA A 610 25.09 -1.55 -8.82
CA ALA A 610 25.37 -1.22 -10.22
C ALA A 610 24.31 -0.27 -10.81
N ILE A 611 23.03 -0.50 -10.52
CA ILE A 611 21.92 0.37 -10.96
C ILE A 611 22.11 1.79 -10.39
N VAL A 612 22.32 1.91 -9.07
CA VAL A 612 22.54 3.21 -8.41
C VAL A 612 23.74 3.94 -9.01
N SER A 613 24.86 3.25 -9.19
CA SER A 613 26.08 3.85 -9.76
C SER A 613 25.89 4.30 -11.22
N ALA A 614 25.12 3.54 -12.02
CA ALA A 614 24.82 3.90 -13.41
C ALA A 614 23.93 5.16 -13.49
N ARG A 615 23.15 5.44 -12.46
CA ARG A 615 22.19 6.55 -12.32
C ARG A 615 22.77 7.74 -11.54
N ARG A 616 24.08 8.00 -11.67
CA ARG A 616 24.81 9.07 -10.96
C ARG A 616 24.67 9.04 -9.42
N GLY A 617 24.26 7.91 -8.84
CA GLY A 617 24.10 7.77 -7.40
C GLY A 617 25.44 7.59 -6.70
N GLN A 618 25.64 8.30 -5.60
CA GLN A 618 26.77 8.12 -4.70
C GLN A 618 26.39 7.14 -3.59
N LEU A 619 26.97 5.93 -3.62
CA LEU A 619 26.78 4.95 -2.56
C LEU A 619 27.38 5.45 -1.25
N LEU A 620 26.61 5.33 -0.17
CA LEU A 620 27.03 5.64 1.20
C LEU A 620 27.42 4.36 1.95
N GLY A 621 26.78 3.24 1.64
CA GLY A 621 27.01 1.94 2.26
C GLY A 621 25.81 1.02 2.07
N PHE A 622 25.93 -0.21 2.59
CA PHE A 622 24.81 -1.13 2.71
C PHE A 622 24.98 -1.98 3.97
N ASP A 623 23.87 -2.36 4.58
CA ASP A 623 23.83 -3.19 5.78
C ASP A 623 22.68 -4.20 5.67
N ALA A 624 22.71 -5.27 6.48
CA ALA A 624 21.58 -6.18 6.57
C ALA A 624 20.36 -5.45 7.15
N ARG A 625 19.18 -5.71 6.58
CA ARG A 625 17.93 -5.08 7.02
C ARG A 625 17.52 -5.64 8.39
N PRO A 626 17.39 -4.80 9.44
CA PRO A 626 17.03 -5.28 10.77
C PRO A 626 15.70 -6.04 10.78
N GLY A 627 15.67 -7.25 11.34
CA GLY A 627 14.47 -8.08 11.44
C GLY A 627 14.06 -8.81 10.15
N TRP A 628 14.84 -8.69 9.07
CA TRP A 628 14.58 -9.31 7.77
C TRP A 628 15.75 -10.21 7.34
N SER A 629 15.63 -11.51 7.58
CA SER A 629 16.63 -12.49 7.14
C SER A 629 16.72 -12.53 5.61
N GLY A 630 17.94 -12.40 5.07
CA GLY A 630 18.20 -12.42 3.63
C GLY A 630 17.83 -11.13 2.88
N TRP A 631 17.72 -10.01 3.59
CA TRP A 631 17.51 -8.68 3.00
C TRP A 631 18.57 -7.68 3.42
N ASP A 632 18.89 -6.76 2.51
CA ASP A 632 19.83 -5.67 2.73
C ASP A 632 19.13 -4.31 2.52
N GLU A 633 19.71 -3.27 3.13
CA GLU A 633 19.42 -1.86 2.88
C GLU A 633 20.64 -1.19 2.24
N VAL A 634 20.48 -0.65 1.04
CA VAL A 634 21.51 0.10 0.31
C VAL A 634 21.21 1.59 0.41
N GLN A 635 22.15 2.36 0.95
CA GLN A 635 22.01 3.81 1.11
C GLN A 635 22.82 4.56 0.05
N ALA A 636 22.21 5.57 -0.57
CA ALA A 636 22.86 6.40 -1.58
C ALA A 636 22.34 7.85 -1.56
N LEU A 637 23.15 8.78 -2.07
CA LEU A 637 22.68 10.10 -2.49
C LEU A 637 22.45 10.07 -4.00
N MET A 638 21.25 10.42 -4.45
CA MET A 638 20.89 10.37 -5.87
C MET A 638 20.22 11.68 -6.32
N PRO A 639 20.57 12.21 -7.51
CA PRO A 639 19.83 13.31 -8.10
C PRO A 639 18.39 12.91 -8.41
N GLU A 640 17.41 13.78 -8.13
CA GLU A 640 15.98 13.51 -8.39
C GLU A 640 15.69 13.14 -9.85
N ALA A 641 16.44 13.74 -10.78
CA ALA A 641 16.36 13.45 -12.21
C ALA A 641 16.63 11.98 -12.58
N GLU A 642 17.31 11.23 -11.70
CA GLU A 642 17.71 9.83 -11.90
C GLU A 642 16.85 8.84 -11.09
N ILE A 643 15.95 9.35 -10.23
CA ILE A 643 15.09 8.57 -9.34
C ILE A 643 13.76 8.19 -10.00
N GLY A 644 13.24 9.02 -10.90
CA GLY A 644 11.85 8.93 -11.38
C GLY A 644 11.37 7.51 -11.72
N ASP A 645 12.13 6.77 -12.53
CA ASP A 645 11.83 5.39 -12.95
C ASP A 645 12.69 4.33 -12.22
N LEU A 646 13.42 4.70 -11.16
CA LEU A 646 14.32 3.81 -10.41
C LEU A 646 13.61 2.53 -9.94
N ILE A 647 12.36 2.63 -9.48
CA ILE A 647 11.61 1.47 -8.99
C ILE A 647 11.49 0.35 -10.05
N VAL A 648 11.40 0.72 -11.33
CA VAL A 648 11.24 -0.23 -12.44
C VAL A 648 12.49 -1.11 -12.56
N ASP A 649 13.67 -0.49 -12.54
CA ASP A 649 14.95 -1.20 -12.59
C ASP A 649 15.18 -2.06 -11.34
N LEU A 650 14.88 -1.50 -10.16
CA LEU A 650 15.05 -2.20 -8.89
C LEU A 650 14.18 -3.47 -8.85
N ARG A 651 12.91 -3.37 -9.25
CA ARG A 651 11.99 -4.51 -9.27
C ARG A 651 12.35 -5.52 -10.34
N SER A 652 12.78 -5.08 -11.52
CA SER A 652 13.33 -5.95 -12.55
C SER A 652 14.50 -6.80 -12.02
N ALA A 653 15.42 -6.19 -11.26
CA ALA A 653 16.59 -6.86 -10.68
C ALA A 653 16.30 -7.79 -9.48
N THR A 654 15.08 -7.75 -8.94
CA THR A 654 14.69 -8.42 -7.68
C THR A 654 13.40 -9.24 -7.80
N ALA A 655 12.99 -9.61 -9.03
CA ALA A 655 11.74 -10.34 -9.26
C ALA A 655 10.49 -9.64 -8.65
N GLY A 656 10.51 -8.31 -8.64
CA GLY A 656 9.35 -7.48 -8.28
C GLY A 656 9.31 -6.94 -6.86
N VAL A 657 10.25 -7.31 -5.97
CA VAL A 657 10.08 -7.09 -4.52
C VAL A 657 10.85 -5.92 -3.93
N ALA A 658 11.84 -5.37 -4.63
CA ALA A 658 12.56 -4.20 -4.12
C ALA A 658 11.64 -3.00 -3.99
N SER A 659 11.98 -2.16 -3.03
CA SER A 659 11.37 -0.85 -2.79
C SER A 659 12.45 0.14 -2.37
N TYR A 660 12.11 1.42 -2.33
CA TYR A 660 13.00 2.44 -1.79
C TYR A 660 12.22 3.53 -1.07
N THR A 661 12.92 4.29 -0.23
CA THR A 661 12.45 5.58 0.26
C THR A 661 13.41 6.66 -0.21
N ALA A 662 12.88 7.82 -0.60
CA ALA A 662 13.68 8.99 -0.96
C ALA A 662 13.25 10.19 -0.09
N GLU A 663 14.22 10.89 0.46
CA GLU A 663 14.01 12.13 1.22
C GLU A 663 14.98 13.18 0.71
N PHE A 664 14.50 14.42 0.52
CA PHE A 664 15.35 15.52 0.09
C PHE A 664 16.49 15.73 1.09
N ASP A 665 17.72 15.83 0.58
CA ASP A 665 18.92 16.02 1.39
C ASP A 665 19.47 17.43 1.20
N HIS A 666 19.83 17.81 -0.02
CA HIS A 666 20.33 19.16 -0.32
C HIS A 666 20.25 19.51 -1.82
N MET A 667 20.49 20.78 -2.14
CA MET A 667 20.72 21.24 -3.52
C MET A 667 22.21 21.15 -3.87
N ALA A 668 22.55 20.47 -4.96
CA ALA A 668 23.92 20.35 -5.46
C ALA A 668 24.12 21.11 -6.77
N GLU A 669 25.35 21.56 -7.03
CA GLU A 669 25.66 22.25 -8.29
C GLU A 669 25.58 21.31 -9.49
N LEU A 670 24.80 21.71 -10.50
CA LEU A 670 24.64 21.00 -11.75
C LEU A 670 25.48 21.66 -12.85
N SER A 671 26.35 20.87 -13.50
CA SER A 671 27.25 21.36 -14.55
C SER A 671 27.37 20.41 -15.73
N GLY A 672 27.99 20.89 -16.82
CA GLY A 672 28.24 20.10 -18.03
C GLY A 672 26.97 19.68 -18.75
N LYS A 673 27.01 18.48 -19.36
CA LYS A 673 25.94 17.98 -20.23
C LYS A 673 24.56 17.91 -19.56
N ALA A 674 24.52 17.59 -18.27
CA ALA A 674 23.25 17.50 -17.53
C ALA A 674 22.63 18.89 -17.29
N ALA A 675 23.44 19.93 -17.06
CA ALA A 675 22.98 21.31 -17.02
C ALA A 675 22.43 21.77 -18.37
N ASP A 676 23.13 21.46 -19.47
CA ASP A 676 22.67 21.80 -20.82
C ASP A 676 21.30 21.16 -21.14
N GLN A 677 21.09 19.92 -20.70
CA GLN A 677 19.82 19.21 -20.87
C GLN A 677 18.69 19.84 -20.03
N ALA A 678 18.96 20.21 -18.79
CA ALA A 678 17.98 20.89 -17.93
C ALA A 678 17.53 22.23 -18.55
N LEU A 679 18.48 23.03 -19.05
CA LEU A 679 18.21 24.30 -19.73
C LEU A 679 17.38 24.11 -21.01
N GLN A 680 17.70 23.10 -21.82
CA GLN A 680 16.95 22.80 -23.04
C GLN A 680 15.51 22.34 -22.76
N ARG A 681 15.28 21.60 -21.67
CA ARG A 681 13.94 21.16 -21.27
C ARG A 681 13.10 22.34 -20.79
N SER A 682 13.65 23.22 -19.96
CA SER A 682 12.98 24.45 -19.51
C SER A 682 12.64 25.38 -20.67
N GLY A 683 13.58 25.58 -21.61
CA GLY A 683 13.34 26.42 -22.80
C GLY A 683 12.22 25.92 -23.73
N LYS A 684 11.91 24.61 -23.72
CA LYS A 684 10.77 24.03 -24.45
C LYS A 684 9.43 24.12 -23.71
N GLN A 685 9.45 24.32 -22.39
CA GLN A 685 8.23 24.51 -21.58
C GLN A 685 7.78 25.97 -21.58
N ALA A 686 8.73 26.91 -21.68
CA ALA A 686 8.45 28.34 -21.75
C ALA A 686 7.97 28.81 -23.14
N ALA A 687 8.08 27.96 -24.16
CA ALA A 687 7.69 28.22 -25.56
C ALA A 687 6.44 27.43 -25.92
#